data_AF-A0A5J9W940-F1
#
_entry.id   AF-A0A5J9W940-F1
#
_cell.length_a   1.000
_cell.length_b   1.000
_cell.length_c   1.000
_cell.angle_alpha   90.00
_cell.angle_beta   90.00
_cell.angle_gamma   90.00
#
_symmetry.space_group_name_H-M   'P 1'
#
loop_
_entity.id
_entity.type
_entity.pdbx_description
1 polymer ?
#
loop_
_entity_poly.entity_id
_entity_poly.type
_entity_poly.pdbx_seq_one_letter_code
_entity_poly.pdbx_strand_id
1 'polypeptide(L)'
;MAARAKGSVWEIQARDVEAAGLPPADAASFLAALRSAAAGAADEAAAWAAIVAAGVLRPEHPHALHQLVYYSVYAGWDRAARGPPPFWFPSPVDCKQTNLGRLMEANGPKLLRSAYKDPISSFNLFHKFSVENQEVYWPMVIKELSVKFQQKPKSILDTSDRSKKGGTWLPGAVLNIAECCLLPWPSQNKTDDSTAIVWRDEGLDDYPVNRMSLKELRCQVMTVANALDTMFQKGDRIAIDMPMTCNAVIIYLAIILGGFVVVSIADSFAPQEIGSRMNISKAVAIFTQDLIIRGGKKVPLYSLYCGELEFIRFLSELKYRTIINCLLTIIPIFSRVMQGTSAKAIVIPATGGSLGVTLRNGDMSWEDFLSRAAGRPSIYSPVYQSADALTNILFSSGTTGEPKAIPWTQLAPIRCGSDTWAHLDVRPQDIGCWPTNLGWVMGPIILYSCFLTGATLALYHGSPLGRGFCKFVQDAGVTVLGTVPSLVKSWKAGNCAKGLDWTRIRVLGTTGEASDIDDNLWLSSRASYNPIVECCGGTELGSSYILGSLLRPQAFGTFSGASMSTGFVILDEQGNPYPDDLPCAGEVGLFPVYFGATDRLLNADHDKVYFDGMPIYKGRQLRRHGDIIQRTVGGYYIVQGRADDTMNLGGIKTSSVEIERVCNRADEGLLETAAVSIKPAGGGPEQLAIFAVLKDRSDLYDVNLLKSKFQRAIQKNLNPLFKVSYVKIVPEFPRTASNKLLRRVLRDQLKQELSSRSKL
;
A
#
# COMPACT_ATOMS: atom_id res chain seq x y z
N MET A 1 -15.75 19.10 -10.02
CA MET A 1 -16.04 18.43 -11.31
C MET A 1 -17.47 17.89 -11.48
N ALA A 2 -18.39 17.99 -10.50
CA ALA A 2 -19.82 17.64 -10.69
C ALA A 2 -20.59 18.54 -11.70
N ALA A 3 -19.94 19.51 -12.34
CA ALA A 3 -20.57 20.56 -13.14
C ALA A 3 -21.10 20.10 -14.53
N ARG A 4 -20.95 18.83 -14.90
CA ARG A 4 -21.42 18.27 -16.19
C ARG A 4 -22.41 17.11 -16.07
N ALA A 5 -22.67 16.60 -14.86
CA ALA A 5 -23.65 15.52 -14.66
C ALA A 5 -25.08 16.02 -14.92
N LYS A 6 -25.97 15.12 -15.34
CA LYS A 6 -27.41 15.37 -15.46
C LYS A 6 -28.15 14.81 -14.24
N GLY A 7 -29.42 15.19 -14.07
CA GLY A 7 -30.28 14.69 -12.99
C GLY A 7 -30.60 13.20 -13.12
N SER A 8 -30.43 12.63 -14.32
CA SER A 8 -30.56 11.21 -14.60
C SER A 8 -29.81 10.82 -15.88
N VAL A 9 -29.59 9.52 -16.09
CA VAL A 9 -29.03 8.99 -17.36
C VAL A 9 -29.91 9.31 -18.58
N TRP A 10 -31.22 9.47 -18.38
CA TRP A 10 -32.21 9.74 -19.43
C TRP A 10 -32.15 11.16 -19.96
N GLU A 11 -31.62 12.09 -19.17
CA GLU A 11 -31.46 13.49 -19.53
C GLU A 11 -30.22 13.76 -20.40
N ILE A 12 -29.31 12.78 -20.54
CA ILE A 12 -28.10 12.93 -21.37
C ILE A 12 -28.51 13.05 -22.85
N GLN A 13 -28.03 14.14 -23.48
CA GLN A 13 -28.25 14.44 -24.90
C GLN A 13 -26.97 14.30 -25.72
N ALA A 14 -27.09 14.31 -27.06
CA ALA A 14 -25.96 14.18 -27.99
C ALA A 14 -24.87 15.24 -27.73
N ARG A 15 -25.29 16.50 -27.57
CA ARG A 15 -24.39 17.61 -27.20
C ARG A 15 -23.58 17.38 -25.92
N ASP A 16 -24.13 16.61 -24.96
CA ASP A 16 -23.46 16.37 -23.69
C ASP A 16 -22.35 15.33 -23.83
N VAL A 17 -22.61 14.25 -24.59
CA VAL A 17 -21.58 13.23 -24.88
C VAL A 17 -20.51 13.76 -25.83
N GLU A 18 -20.87 14.63 -26.77
CA GLU A 18 -19.92 15.37 -27.62
C GLU A 18 -19.04 16.31 -26.79
N ALA A 19 -19.63 17.09 -25.87
CA ALA A 19 -18.88 17.94 -24.94
C ALA A 19 -17.98 17.13 -23.96
N ALA A 20 -18.30 15.85 -23.76
CA ALA A 20 -17.47 14.90 -23.01
C ALA A 20 -16.35 14.26 -23.87
N GLY A 21 -16.24 14.64 -25.14
CA GLY A 21 -15.15 14.24 -26.04
C GLY A 21 -15.46 13.05 -26.96
N LEU A 22 -16.71 12.57 -26.99
CA LEU A 22 -17.11 11.55 -27.95
C LEU A 22 -17.27 12.18 -29.35
N PRO A 23 -16.80 11.53 -30.44
CA PRO A 23 -17.02 12.05 -31.79
C PRO A 23 -18.51 12.21 -32.12
N PRO A 24 -18.95 13.28 -32.79
CA PRO A 24 -20.36 13.48 -33.15
C PRO A 24 -20.99 12.31 -33.94
N ALA A 25 -20.19 11.64 -34.78
CA ALA A 25 -20.62 10.47 -35.54
C ALA A 25 -21.03 9.28 -34.64
N ASP A 26 -20.47 9.18 -33.44
CA ASP A 26 -20.71 8.10 -32.49
C ASP A 26 -21.78 8.45 -31.44
N ALA A 27 -22.20 9.72 -31.35
CA ALA A 27 -23.06 10.20 -30.27
C ALA A 27 -24.44 9.52 -30.25
N ALA A 28 -25.09 9.38 -31.43
CA ALA A 28 -26.41 8.79 -31.53
C ALA A 28 -26.43 7.29 -31.18
N SER A 29 -25.45 6.53 -31.69
CA SER A 29 -25.32 5.10 -31.43
C SER A 29 -24.97 4.83 -29.97
N PHE A 30 -24.07 5.63 -29.38
CA PHE A 30 -23.74 5.55 -27.96
C PHE A 30 -24.96 5.80 -27.07
N LEU A 31 -25.76 6.84 -27.34
CA LEU A 31 -26.96 7.13 -26.56
C LEU A 31 -28.02 6.03 -26.68
N ALA A 32 -28.19 5.45 -27.87
CA ALA A 32 -29.08 4.32 -28.06
C ALA A 32 -28.63 3.11 -27.22
N ALA A 33 -27.33 2.78 -27.24
CA ALA A 33 -26.77 1.71 -26.43
C ALA A 33 -26.92 1.98 -24.92
N LEU A 34 -26.62 3.21 -24.48
CA LEU A 34 -26.75 3.63 -23.08
C LEU A 34 -28.18 3.50 -22.57
N ARG A 35 -29.16 4.00 -23.34
CA ARG A 35 -30.58 3.92 -22.98
C ARG A 35 -31.10 2.49 -23.00
N SER A 36 -30.68 1.70 -23.98
CA SER A 36 -31.01 0.28 -24.07
C SER A 36 -30.49 -0.51 -22.87
N ALA A 37 -29.22 -0.30 -22.49
CA ALA A 37 -28.61 -0.99 -21.35
C ALA A 37 -29.22 -0.56 -20.01
N ALA A 38 -29.60 0.72 -19.85
CA ALA A 38 -30.24 1.22 -18.63
C ALA A 38 -31.74 0.86 -18.55
N ALA A 39 -32.37 0.45 -19.66
CA ALA A 39 -33.79 0.16 -19.70
C ALA A 39 -34.13 -1.08 -18.85
N GLY A 40 -35.21 -1.01 -18.07
CA GLY A 40 -35.67 -2.11 -17.24
C GLY A 40 -34.86 -2.35 -15.95
N ALA A 41 -33.87 -1.51 -15.65
CA ALA A 41 -33.19 -1.54 -14.36
C ALA A 41 -34.13 -1.15 -13.20
N ALA A 42 -34.08 -1.90 -12.10
CA ALA A 42 -34.94 -1.67 -10.94
C ALA A 42 -34.55 -0.41 -10.15
N ASP A 43 -33.28 -0.04 -10.15
CA ASP A 43 -32.73 1.14 -9.49
C ASP A 43 -31.43 1.60 -10.15
N GLU A 44 -30.80 2.65 -9.61
CA GLU A 44 -29.57 3.22 -10.16
C GLU A 44 -28.38 2.24 -10.13
N ALA A 45 -28.32 1.38 -9.12
CA ALA A 45 -27.25 0.38 -8.99
C ALA A 45 -27.38 -0.71 -10.05
N ALA A 46 -28.60 -1.21 -10.28
CA ALA A 46 -28.91 -2.12 -11.37
C ALA A 46 -28.66 -1.48 -12.74
N ALA A 47 -28.99 -0.19 -12.91
CA ALA A 47 -28.75 0.54 -14.15
C ALA A 47 -27.25 0.64 -14.43
N TRP A 48 -26.44 1.02 -13.44
CA TRP A 48 -24.99 1.06 -13.58
C TRP A 48 -24.42 -0.33 -13.92
N ALA A 49 -24.84 -1.37 -13.21
CA ALA A 49 -24.39 -2.75 -13.46
C ALA A 49 -24.69 -3.19 -14.90
N ALA A 50 -25.89 -2.90 -15.41
CA ALA A 50 -26.30 -3.24 -16.76
C ALA A 50 -25.51 -2.47 -17.84
N ILE A 51 -25.25 -1.17 -17.62
CA ILE A 51 -24.43 -0.33 -18.50
C ILE A 51 -23.00 -0.88 -18.62
N VAL A 52 -22.40 -1.26 -17.49
CA VAL A 52 -21.05 -1.83 -17.46
C VAL A 52 -21.03 -3.21 -18.12
N ALA A 53 -21.99 -4.09 -17.80
CA ALA A 53 -22.08 -5.42 -18.38
C ALA A 53 -22.31 -5.40 -19.90
N ALA A 54 -23.05 -4.41 -20.41
CA ALA A 54 -23.27 -4.20 -21.84
C ALA A 54 -22.05 -3.63 -22.58
N GLY A 55 -20.98 -3.26 -21.88
CA GLY A 55 -19.76 -2.70 -22.50
C GLY A 55 -19.99 -1.35 -23.18
N VAL A 56 -21.01 -0.58 -22.75
CA VAL A 56 -21.36 0.71 -23.36
C VAL A 56 -20.20 1.70 -23.26
N LEU A 57 -19.52 1.70 -22.11
CA LEU A 57 -18.33 2.51 -21.83
C LEU A 57 -17.08 1.66 -22.04
N ARG A 58 -16.24 2.05 -23.00
CA ARG A 58 -14.98 1.35 -23.34
C ARG A 58 -13.77 2.03 -22.72
N PRO A 59 -12.67 1.30 -22.44
CA PRO A 59 -11.45 1.90 -21.90
C PRO A 59 -10.86 3.02 -22.75
N GLU A 60 -11.12 3.08 -24.06
CA GLU A 60 -10.57 4.12 -24.93
C GLU A 60 -11.37 5.42 -24.86
N HIS A 61 -12.58 5.39 -24.31
CA HIS A 61 -13.42 6.58 -24.21
C HIS A 61 -12.78 7.64 -23.28
N PRO A 62 -13.00 8.94 -23.56
CA PRO A 62 -12.49 10.01 -22.73
C PRO A 62 -13.05 9.93 -21.31
N HIS A 63 -12.22 10.19 -20.30
CA HIS A 63 -12.63 10.12 -18.90
C HIS A 63 -13.87 10.97 -18.57
N ALA A 64 -14.02 12.13 -19.21
CA ALA A 64 -15.18 12.99 -19.04
C ALA A 64 -16.50 12.30 -19.41
N LEU A 65 -16.50 11.36 -20.35
CA LEU A 65 -17.68 10.56 -20.72
C LEU A 65 -18.01 9.55 -19.62
N HIS A 66 -17.01 8.90 -19.04
CA HIS A 66 -17.19 8.00 -17.89
C HIS A 66 -17.77 8.77 -16.69
N GLN A 67 -17.27 9.98 -16.41
CA GLN A 67 -17.80 10.85 -15.37
C GLN A 67 -19.26 11.22 -15.64
N LEU A 68 -19.57 11.69 -16.86
CA LEU A 68 -20.92 12.08 -17.25
C LEU A 68 -21.91 10.94 -16.99
N VAL A 69 -21.61 9.72 -17.44
CA VAL A 69 -22.53 8.59 -17.25
C VAL A 69 -22.62 8.18 -15.78
N TYR A 70 -21.49 7.95 -15.10
CA TYR A 70 -21.49 7.48 -13.70
C TYR A 70 -22.25 8.43 -12.76
N TYR A 71 -21.95 9.74 -12.83
CA TYR A 71 -22.59 10.71 -11.96
C TYR A 71 -24.06 10.97 -12.34
N SER A 72 -24.45 10.81 -13.60
CA SER A 72 -25.86 10.96 -14.00
C SER A 72 -26.70 9.73 -13.62
N VAL A 73 -26.11 8.52 -13.64
CA VAL A 73 -26.79 7.32 -13.14
C VAL A 73 -27.06 7.45 -11.64
N TYR A 74 -26.07 7.89 -10.87
CA TYR A 74 -26.20 8.03 -9.41
C TYR A 74 -26.64 9.42 -8.93
N ALA A 75 -27.19 10.26 -9.81
CA ALA A 75 -27.57 11.63 -9.46
C ALA A 75 -28.64 11.68 -8.34
N GLY A 76 -29.58 10.73 -8.35
CA GLY A 76 -30.62 10.56 -7.32
C GLY A 76 -30.22 9.69 -6.11
N TRP A 77 -28.97 9.21 -6.04
CA TRP A 77 -28.57 8.25 -5.02
C TRP A 77 -28.44 8.88 -3.63
N ASP A 78 -29.32 8.49 -2.71
CA ASP A 78 -29.26 8.91 -1.31
C ASP A 78 -28.13 8.17 -0.56
N ARG A 79 -26.97 8.82 -0.45
CA ARG A 79 -25.82 8.28 0.28
C ARG A 79 -26.07 8.13 1.78
N ALA A 80 -26.92 8.96 2.37
CA ALA A 80 -27.20 8.89 3.80
C ALA A 80 -28.07 7.68 4.13
N ALA A 81 -29.07 7.39 3.28
CA ALA A 81 -29.97 6.25 3.48
C ALA A 81 -29.44 4.92 2.91
N ARG A 82 -28.59 4.95 1.87
CA ARG A 82 -28.15 3.73 1.14
C ARG A 82 -26.65 3.45 1.23
N GLY A 83 -25.87 4.38 1.77
CA GLY A 83 -24.41 4.29 1.78
C GLY A 83 -23.76 4.72 0.45
N PRO A 84 -22.46 4.46 0.26
CA PRO A 84 -21.74 4.83 -0.96
C PRO A 84 -22.28 4.04 -2.18
N PRO A 85 -22.39 4.67 -3.36
CA PRO A 85 -22.89 4.00 -4.57
C PRO A 85 -21.89 2.94 -5.04
N PRO A 86 -22.30 1.67 -5.17
CA PRO A 86 -21.44 0.60 -5.68
C PRO A 86 -21.10 0.84 -7.16
N PHE A 87 -19.91 0.45 -7.60
CA PHE A 87 -19.54 0.50 -9.02
C PHE A 87 -19.27 -0.89 -9.62
N TRP A 88 -19.00 -1.87 -8.77
CA TRP A 88 -18.73 -3.24 -9.18
C TRP A 88 -19.50 -4.22 -8.30
N PHE A 89 -19.96 -5.31 -8.90
CA PHE A 89 -20.80 -6.31 -8.24
C PHE A 89 -20.25 -7.71 -8.50
N PRO A 90 -20.21 -8.59 -7.48
CA PRO A 90 -19.81 -9.97 -7.67
C PRO A 90 -20.84 -10.72 -8.51
N SER A 91 -20.37 -11.42 -9.54
CA SER A 91 -21.20 -12.32 -10.34
C SER A 91 -21.56 -13.58 -9.53
N PRO A 92 -22.84 -14.00 -9.47
CA PRO A 92 -23.24 -15.24 -8.81
C PRO A 92 -22.53 -16.50 -9.34
N VAL A 93 -22.05 -16.46 -10.58
CA VAL A 93 -21.31 -17.55 -11.21
C VAL A 93 -19.81 -17.44 -10.90
N ASP A 94 -19.21 -16.27 -11.16
CA ASP A 94 -17.76 -16.10 -11.04
C ASP A 94 -17.29 -16.08 -9.60
N CYS A 95 -18.14 -15.64 -8.66
CA CYS A 95 -17.83 -15.64 -7.24
C CYS A 95 -17.40 -17.03 -6.75
N LYS A 96 -18.03 -18.10 -7.27
CA LYS A 96 -17.73 -19.50 -6.95
C LYS A 96 -16.37 -19.97 -7.48
N GLN A 97 -15.80 -19.26 -8.45
CA GLN A 97 -14.51 -19.57 -9.06
C GLN A 97 -13.34 -18.81 -8.42
N THR A 98 -13.64 -17.77 -7.62
CA THR A 98 -12.62 -17.13 -6.78
C THR A 98 -12.07 -18.13 -5.78
N ASN A 99 -10.82 -17.95 -5.35
CA ASN A 99 -10.15 -18.77 -4.34
C ASN A 99 -10.99 -18.93 -3.07
N LEU A 100 -11.44 -17.81 -2.49
CA LEU A 100 -12.29 -17.82 -1.31
C LEU A 100 -13.67 -18.43 -1.60
N GLY A 101 -14.26 -18.14 -2.76
CA GLY A 101 -15.54 -18.72 -3.15
C GLY A 101 -15.49 -20.24 -3.32
N ARG A 102 -14.41 -20.78 -3.90
CA ARG A 102 -14.18 -22.24 -4.00
C ARG A 102 -14.03 -22.86 -2.62
N LEU A 103 -13.27 -22.22 -1.73
CA LEU A 103 -13.12 -22.68 -0.35
C LEU A 103 -14.45 -22.67 0.40
N MET A 104 -15.29 -21.65 0.17
CA MET A 104 -16.65 -21.57 0.73
C MET A 104 -17.59 -22.63 0.13
N GLU A 105 -17.60 -22.86 -1.18
CA GLU A 105 -18.42 -23.91 -1.79
C GLU A 105 -18.03 -25.31 -1.27
N ALA A 106 -16.73 -25.57 -1.12
CA ALA A 106 -16.23 -26.87 -0.69
C ALA A 106 -16.53 -27.18 0.80
N ASN A 107 -16.54 -26.16 1.66
CA ASN A 107 -16.58 -26.34 3.11
C ASN A 107 -17.83 -25.75 3.77
N GLY A 108 -18.40 -24.70 3.20
CA GLY A 108 -19.58 -23.98 3.70
C GLY A 108 -20.77 -24.86 4.06
N PRO A 109 -21.19 -25.82 3.21
CA PRO A 109 -22.28 -26.74 3.54
C PRO A 109 -22.02 -27.59 4.79
N LYS A 110 -20.75 -27.89 5.10
CA LYS A 110 -20.37 -28.65 6.30
C LYS A 110 -20.25 -27.75 7.52
N LEU A 111 -19.65 -26.57 7.34
CA LEU A 111 -19.32 -25.64 8.43
C LEU A 111 -20.52 -24.82 8.89
N LEU A 112 -21.33 -24.32 7.95
CA LEU A 112 -22.50 -23.47 8.23
C LEU A 112 -23.84 -24.21 8.05
N ARG A 113 -23.83 -25.46 7.58
CA ARG A 113 -25.01 -26.31 7.40
C ARG A 113 -26.10 -25.62 6.57
N SER A 114 -27.35 -25.66 7.03
CA SER A 114 -28.50 -25.03 6.35
C SER A 114 -28.41 -23.51 6.26
N ALA A 115 -27.49 -22.86 6.99
CA ALA A 115 -27.27 -21.42 6.88
C ALA A 115 -26.39 -21.06 5.66
N TYR A 116 -25.67 -22.02 5.08
CA TYR A 116 -24.94 -21.82 3.83
C TYR A 116 -25.91 -21.79 2.64
N LYS A 117 -25.77 -20.78 1.78
CA LYS A 117 -26.52 -20.68 0.53
C LYS A 117 -25.57 -20.67 -0.67
N ASP A 118 -24.74 -19.65 -0.72
CA ASP A 118 -23.74 -19.39 -1.75
C ASP A 118 -22.64 -18.48 -1.18
N PRO A 119 -21.52 -18.25 -1.89
CA PRO A 119 -20.41 -17.46 -1.36
C PRO A 119 -20.76 -16.01 -1.04
N ILE A 120 -21.64 -15.37 -1.82
CA ILE A 120 -22.00 -13.96 -1.63
C ILE A 120 -22.94 -13.82 -0.42
N SER A 121 -24.06 -14.57 -0.42
CA SER A 121 -25.07 -14.51 0.64
C SER A 121 -24.54 -14.97 2.00
N SER A 122 -23.58 -15.90 2.00
CA SER A 122 -23.03 -16.48 3.23
C SER A 122 -21.75 -15.80 3.70
N PHE A 123 -21.25 -14.78 3.00
CA PHE A 123 -19.96 -14.14 3.28
C PHE A 123 -19.82 -13.69 4.73
N ASN A 124 -20.79 -12.96 5.27
CA ASN A 124 -20.74 -12.44 6.64
C ASN A 124 -20.72 -13.55 7.69
N LEU A 125 -21.49 -14.63 7.48
CA LEU A 125 -21.50 -15.79 8.37
C LEU A 125 -20.17 -16.54 8.31
N PHE A 126 -19.61 -16.70 7.12
CA PHE A 126 -18.32 -17.36 6.93
C PHE A 126 -17.16 -16.53 7.50
N HIS A 127 -17.21 -15.20 7.35
CA HIS A 127 -16.27 -14.30 7.99
C HIS A 127 -16.33 -14.45 9.52
N LYS A 128 -17.52 -14.39 10.12
CA LYS A 128 -17.69 -14.60 11.56
C LYS A 128 -17.14 -15.97 12.00
N PHE A 129 -17.45 -17.02 11.25
CA PHE A 129 -16.90 -18.36 11.48
C PHE A 129 -15.36 -18.34 11.45
N SER A 130 -14.74 -17.67 10.48
CA SER A 130 -13.28 -17.59 10.35
C SER A 130 -12.61 -16.90 11.55
N VAL A 131 -13.28 -15.90 12.15
CA VAL A 131 -12.81 -15.19 13.34
C VAL A 131 -12.90 -16.08 14.58
N GLU A 132 -14.02 -16.81 14.74
CA GLU A 132 -14.32 -17.61 15.93
C GLU A 132 -13.65 -19.00 15.91
N ASN A 133 -13.34 -19.54 14.72
CA ASN A 133 -12.88 -20.93 14.52
C ASN A 133 -11.52 -20.98 13.82
N GLN A 134 -10.52 -20.30 14.39
CA GLN A 134 -9.16 -20.17 13.84
C GLN A 134 -8.49 -21.54 13.59
N GLU A 135 -8.70 -22.50 14.50
CA GLU A 135 -8.19 -23.89 14.39
C GLU A 135 -8.74 -24.66 13.18
N VAL A 136 -9.88 -24.22 12.63
CA VAL A 136 -10.48 -24.85 11.44
C VAL A 136 -10.17 -24.04 10.19
N TYR A 137 -10.21 -22.71 10.26
CA TYR A 137 -9.98 -21.83 9.11
C TYR A 137 -8.55 -21.91 8.57
N TRP A 138 -7.54 -21.74 9.43
CA TRP A 138 -6.14 -21.65 8.99
C TRP A 138 -5.60 -22.91 8.31
N PRO A 139 -5.88 -24.15 8.78
CA PRO A 139 -5.45 -25.35 8.06
C PRO A 139 -5.96 -25.39 6.63
N MET A 140 -7.20 -24.94 6.38
CA MET A 140 -7.77 -24.92 5.03
C MET A 140 -6.99 -23.93 4.15
N VAL A 141 -6.69 -22.73 4.64
CA VAL A 141 -5.99 -21.70 3.86
C VAL A 141 -4.52 -22.02 3.67
N ILE A 142 -3.82 -22.49 4.71
CA ILE A 142 -2.40 -22.88 4.62
C ILE A 142 -2.19 -23.97 3.58
N LYS A 143 -3.17 -24.87 3.40
CA LYS A 143 -3.13 -25.92 2.37
C LYS A 143 -3.21 -25.36 0.94
N GLU A 144 -3.76 -24.16 0.75
CA GLU A 144 -3.89 -23.50 -0.55
C GLU A 144 -2.67 -22.63 -0.90
N LEU A 145 -1.78 -22.39 0.06
CA LEU A 145 -0.54 -21.61 -0.08
C LEU A 145 0.68 -22.50 -0.11
N SER A 146 1.78 -22.01 -0.70
CA SER A 146 3.05 -22.72 -0.87
C SER A 146 3.86 -23.04 0.39
N VAL A 147 3.20 -23.35 1.50
CA VAL A 147 3.81 -23.53 2.82
C VAL A 147 4.18 -24.99 3.04
N LYS A 148 5.47 -25.25 3.23
CA LYS A 148 6.02 -26.56 3.57
C LYS A 148 6.63 -26.53 4.96
N PHE A 149 6.16 -27.42 5.82
CA PHE A 149 6.72 -27.63 7.15
C PHE A 149 7.73 -28.77 7.14
N GLN A 150 8.93 -28.51 7.65
CA GLN A 150 9.89 -29.56 8.00
C GLN A 150 9.42 -30.33 9.24
N GLN A 151 8.85 -29.60 10.21
CA GLN A 151 8.11 -30.17 11.33
C GLN A 151 6.75 -29.48 11.40
N LYS A 152 5.68 -30.28 11.34
CA LYS A 152 4.31 -29.75 11.41
C LYS A 152 4.02 -29.15 12.80
N PRO A 153 3.18 -28.10 12.88
CA PRO A 153 2.74 -27.57 14.16
C PRO A 153 1.95 -28.60 14.98
N LYS A 154 1.98 -28.47 16.31
CA LYS A 154 1.19 -29.30 17.24
C LYS A 154 -0.31 -28.94 17.21
N SER A 155 -0.61 -27.67 17.03
CA SER A 155 -1.95 -27.08 16.87
C SER A 155 -1.82 -25.77 16.06
N ILE A 156 -2.92 -25.14 15.66
CA ILE A 156 -2.83 -23.87 14.95
C ILE A 156 -2.56 -22.71 15.92
N LEU A 157 -3.22 -22.70 17.06
CA LEU A 157 -3.19 -21.63 18.05
C LEU A 157 -3.25 -22.22 19.46
N ASP A 158 -2.25 -21.90 20.27
CA ASP A 158 -2.26 -22.17 21.70
C ASP A 158 -2.53 -20.87 22.49
N THR A 159 -3.62 -20.86 23.27
CA THR A 159 -4.01 -19.72 24.12
C THR A 159 -3.92 -20.02 25.62
N SER A 160 -3.23 -21.10 26.00
CA SER A 160 -3.04 -21.51 27.40
C SER A 160 -2.22 -20.48 28.19
N ASP A 161 -1.20 -19.89 27.56
CA ASP A 161 -0.39 -18.82 28.13
C ASP A 161 -1.13 -17.46 28.07
N ARG A 162 -1.68 -17.06 29.22
CA ARG A 162 -2.44 -15.80 29.35
C ARG A 162 -1.56 -14.55 29.28
N SER A 163 -0.25 -14.66 29.41
CA SER A 163 0.66 -13.52 29.25
C SER A 163 0.75 -13.07 27.79
N LYS A 164 0.57 -14.00 26.85
CA LYS A 164 0.53 -13.74 25.41
C LYS A 164 -0.88 -13.41 24.96
N LYS A 165 -1.22 -12.12 24.92
CA LYS A 165 -2.55 -11.62 24.53
C LYS A 165 -3.03 -12.18 23.17
N GLY A 166 -2.12 -12.41 22.22
CA GLY A 166 -2.41 -12.98 20.90
C GLY A 166 -2.30 -14.50 20.78
N GLY A 167 -1.91 -15.20 21.85
CA GLY A 167 -1.59 -16.64 21.84
C GLY A 167 -0.27 -16.97 21.13
N THR A 168 0.06 -18.25 21.06
CA THR A 168 1.19 -18.79 20.30
C THR A 168 0.67 -19.51 19.06
N TRP A 169 1.03 -19.00 17.88
CA TRP A 169 0.61 -19.58 16.61
C TRP A 169 1.61 -20.63 16.10
N LEU A 170 1.07 -21.70 15.50
CA LEU A 170 1.81 -22.83 14.96
C LEU A 170 2.89 -23.39 15.92
N PRO A 171 2.58 -23.64 17.20
CA PRO A 171 3.56 -24.09 18.19
C PRO A 171 4.28 -25.37 17.74
N GLY A 172 5.61 -25.34 17.81
CA GLY A 172 6.48 -26.45 17.42
C GLY A 172 6.67 -26.64 15.91
N ALA A 173 6.06 -25.78 15.07
CA ALA A 173 6.34 -25.81 13.65
C ALA A 173 7.78 -25.37 13.35
N VAL A 174 8.41 -26.07 12.41
CA VAL A 174 9.73 -25.75 11.87
C VAL A 174 9.64 -25.69 10.36
N LEU A 175 10.11 -24.60 9.77
CA LEU A 175 10.03 -24.34 8.33
C LEU A 175 11.13 -23.34 7.89
N ASN A 176 11.23 -23.13 6.59
CA ASN A 176 11.93 -21.99 6.02
C ASN A 176 11.00 -21.33 4.98
N ILE A 177 10.54 -20.12 5.27
CA ILE A 177 9.55 -19.45 4.44
C ILE A 177 10.11 -18.97 3.09
N ALA A 178 11.44 -18.80 2.97
CA ALA A 178 12.07 -18.53 1.68
C ALA A 178 12.13 -19.80 0.81
N GLU A 179 12.39 -20.98 1.39
CA GLU A 179 12.25 -22.26 0.66
C GLU A 179 10.83 -22.41 0.09
N CYS A 180 9.81 -22.10 0.88
CA CYS A 180 8.41 -22.10 0.46
C CYS A 180 8.14 -21.21 -0.78
N CYS A 181 8.88 -20.11 -0.93
CA CYS A 181 8.79 -19.21 -2.10
C CYS A 181 9.52 -19.73 -3.35
N LEU A 182 10.42 -20.70 -3.19
CA LEU A 182 11.35 -21.17 -4.24
C LEU A 182 11.03 -22.57 -4.76
N LEU A 183 10.04 -23.24 -4.16
CA LEU A 183 9.61 -24.57 -4.58
C LEU A 183 8.52 -24.48 -5.65
N PRO A 184 8.55 -25.37 -6.66
CA PRO A 184 7.41 -25.55 -7.53
C PRO A 184 6.24 -26.05 -6.69
N TRP A 185 5.10 -25.36 -6.76
CA TRP A 185 3.92 -25.76 -6.00
C TRP A 185 3.23 -26.95 -6.68
N PRO A 186 3.16 -28.13 -6.02
CA PRO A 186 2.78 -29.37 -6.69
C PRO A 186 1.31 -29.42 -7.13
N SER A 187 0.44 -28.55 -6.60
CA SER A 187 -1.01 -28.64 -6.88
C SER A 187 -1.49 -27.81 -8.08
N GLN A 188 -0.64 -27.01 -8.75
CA GLN A 188 -1.08 -26.09 -9.82
C GLN A 188 -0.14 -25.99 -11.05
N ASN A 189 0.50 -27.09 -11.45
CA ASN A 189 1.28 -27.21 -12.70
C ASN A 189 2.48 -26.23 -12.86
N LYS A 190 2.92 -25.53 -11.81
CA LYS A 190 4.17 -24.75 -11.87
C LYS A 190 5.37 -25.69 -11.84
N THR A 191 6.27 -25.47 -12.78
CA THR A 191 7.53 -26.20 -12.94
C THR A 191 8.71 -25.26 -12.71
N ASP A 192 9.91 -25.81 -12.65
CA ASP A 192 11.16 -25.06 -12.59
C ASP A 192 11.31 -24.03 -13.75
N ASP A 193 10.71 -24.31 -14.91
CA ASP A 193 10.76 -23.44 -16.10
C ASP A 193 9.68 -22.34 -16.10
N SER A 194 8.75 -22.38 -15.14
CA SER A 194 7.72 -21.34 -15.01
C SER A 194 8.35 -20.00 -14.68
N THR A 195 7.87 -18.91 -15.29
CA THR A 195 8.32 -17.56 -14.95
C THR A 195 8.02 -17.26 -13.48
N ALA A 196 9.04 -16.81 -12.75
CA ALA A 196 8.95 -16.33 -11.37
C ALA A 196 8.96 -14.79 -11.32
N ILE A 197 9.84 -14.16 -12.11
CA ILE A 197 9.95 -12.70 -12.19
C ILE A 197 9.89 -12.25 -13.66
N VAL A 198 9.14 -11.19 -13.92
CA VAL A 198 9.15 -10.43 -15.18
C VAL A 198 9.54 -8.99 -14.88
N TRP A 199 10.44 -8.39 -15.64
CA TRP A 199 10.86 -7.01 -15.36
C TRP A 199 11.25 -6.21 -16.59
N ARG A 200 11.37 -4.90 -16.39
CA ARG A 200 11.96 -3.98 -17.37
C ARG A 200 12.64 -2.81 -16.67
N ASP A 201 13.74 -2.36 -17.25
CA ASP A 201 14.43 -1.15 -16.83
C ASP A 201 13.82 0.09 -17.48
N GLU A 202 13.81 1.21 -16.73
CA GLU A 202 13.34 2.50 -17.24
C GLU A 202 14.14 2.94 -18.47
N GLY A 203 13.43 3.44 -19.50
CA GLY A 203 14.02 3.88 -20.76
C GLY A 203 14.16 2.78 -21.82
N LEU A 204 13.87 1.52 -21.49
CA LEU A 204 13.84 0.41 -22.44
C LEU A 204 12.42 0.07 -22.91
N ASP A 205 11.57 1.08 -23.05
CA ASP A 205 10.14 0.91 -23.32
C ASP A 205 9.88 0.15 -24.65
N ASP A 206 10.75 0.31 -25.64
CA ASP A 206 10.64 -0.34 -26.97
C ASP A 206 11.21 -1.77 -27.02
N TYR A 207 11.78 -2.26 -25.91
CA TYR A 207 12.33 -3.60 -25.81
C TYR A 207 11.35 -4.57 -25.13
N PRO A 208 11.41 -5.88 -25.44
CA PRO A 208 10.64 -6.89 -24.72
C PRO A 208 10.93 -6.88 -23.21
N VAL A 209 9.95 -7.31 -22.42
CA VAL A 209 10.17 -7.56 -21.00
C VAL A 209 11.15 -8.71 -20.78
N ASN A 210 12.01 -8.57 -19.78
CA ASN A 210 12.90 -9.63 -19.33
C ASN A 210 12.14 -10.65 -18.45
N ARG A 211 12.62 -11.89 -18.39
CA ARG A 211 12.00 -12.99 -17.64
C ARG A 211 13.07 -13.79 -16.90
N MET A 212 12.73 -14.25 -15.71
CA MET A 212 13.52 -15.16 -14.89
C MET A 212 12.60 -16.31 -14.46
N SER A 213 13.02 -17.53 -14.77
CA SER A 213 12.37 -18.77 -14.35
C SER A 213 12.52 -18.99 -12.84
N LEU A 214 11.67 -19.86 -12.30
CA LEU A 214 11.76 -20.27 -10.89
C LEU A 214 13.11 -20.95 -10.59
N LYS A 215 13.62 -21.75 -11.52
CA LYS A 215 14.94 -22.38 -11.41
C LYS A 215 16.07 -21.36 -11.35
N GLU A 216 16.07 -20.37 -12.24
CA GLU A 216 17.09 -19.32 -12.24
C GLU A 216 17.05 -18.48 -10.96
N LEU A 217 15.84 -18.11 -10.51
CA LEU A 217 15.66 -17.40 -9.24
C LEU A 217 16.23 -18.23 -8.08
N ARG A 218 15.84 -19.50 -7.98
CA ARG A 218 16.31 -20.41 -6.93
C ARG A 218 17.82 -20.58 -6.96
N CYS A 219 18.42 -20.79 -8.13
CA CYS A 219 19.87 -20.91 -8.27
C CYS A 219 20.59 -19.65 -7.78
N GLN A 220 20.13 -18.46 -8.17
CA GLN A 220 20.75 -17.20 -7.74
C GLN A 220 20.59 -16.98 -6.22
N VAL A 221 19.43 -17.30 -5.66
CA VAL A 221 19.20 -17.22 -4.22
C VAL A 221 20.14 -18.17 -3.46
N MET A 222 20.32 -19.40 -3.95
CA MET A 222 21.25 -20.37 -3.35
C MET A 222 22.71 -19.90 -3.43
N THR A 223 23.12 -19.30 -4.55
CA THR A 223 24.47 -18.70 -4.68
C THR A 223 24.70 -17.59 -3.66
N VAL A 224 23.73 -16.68 -3.51
CA VAL A 224 23.84 -15.58 -2.53
C VAL A 224 23.85 -16.13 -1.11
N ALA A 225 23.03 -17.13 -0.78
CA ALA A 225 23.03 -17.77 0.54
C ALA A 225 24.37 -18.46 0.84
N ASN A 226 24.98 -19.13 -0.15
CA ASN A 226 26.32 -19.70 -0.04
C ASN A 226 27.39 -18.62 0.26
N ALA A 227 27.32 -17.47 -0.42
CA ALA A 227 28.26 -16.37 -0.19
C ALA A 227 28.11 -15.78 1.23
N LEU A 228 26.87 -15.58 1.69
CA LEU A 228 26.57 -15.11 3.06
C LEU A 228 27.20 -16.01 4.13
N ASP A 229 27.12 -17.33 3.96
CA ASP A 229 27.66 -18.32 4.90
C ASP A 229 29.18 -18.30 5.05
N THR A 230 29.89 -17.67 4.13
CA THR A 230 31.34 -17.47 4.24
C THR A 230 31.72 -16.25 5.08
N MET A 231 30.75 -15.43 5.45
CA MET A 231 30.98 -14.10 6.01
C MET A 231 30.24 -13.84 7.32
N PHE A 232 29.07 -14.43 7.50
CA PHE A 232 28.14 -14.07 8.56
C PHE A 232 27.71 -15.30 9.36
N GLN A 233 27.20 -15.06 10.56
CA GLN A 233 26.68 -16.09 11.46
C GLN A 233 25.15 -16.13 11.40
N LYS A 234 24.59 -17.33 11.55
CA LYS A 234 23.12 -17.52 11.54
C LYS A 234 22.47 -16.63 12.60
N GLY A 235 21.38 -15.96 12.22
CA GLY A 235 20.72 -14.96 13.06
C GLY A 235 21.29 -13.54 12.94
N ASP A 236 22.41 -13.34 12.23
CA ASP A 236 22.90 -12.00 11.90
C ASP A 236 21.83 -11.22 11.13
N ARG A 237 21.79 -9.91 11.38
CA ARG A 237 20.83 -8.99 10.79
C ARG A 237 21.51 -8.25 9.65
N ILE A 238 20.94 -8.35 8.46
CA ILE A 238 21.56 -7.84 7.24
C ILE A 238 20.57 -6.90 6.56
N ALA A 239 20.98 -5.64 6.40
CA ALA A 239 20.13 -4.63 5.83
C ALA A 239 20.10 -4.66 4.31
N ILE A 240 18.99 -4.22 3.74
CA ILE A 240 18.82 -3.95 2.32
C ILE A 240 18.35 -2.52 2.19
N ASP A 241 19.13 -1.72 1.46
CA ASP A 241 18.87 -0.33 1.13
C ASP A 241 19.13 -0.09 -0.36
N MET A 242 18.15 -0.49 -1.18
CA MET A 242 18.19 -0.35 -2.64
C MET A 242 16.78 -0.46 -3.27
N PRO A 243 16.58 0.05 -4.49
CA PRO A 243 15.37 -0.15 -5.28
C PRO A 243 14.95 -1.63 -5.42
N MET A 244 13.65 -1.85 -5.66
CA MET A 244 13.05 -3.18 -5.88
C MET A 244 13.46 -3.77 -7.23
N THR A 245 14.66 -4.32 -7.29
CA THR A 245 15.18 -5.03 -8.46
C THR A 245 15.11 -6.55 -8.27
N CYS A 246 15.36 -7.31 -9.35
CA CYS A 246 15.57 -8.75 -9.26
C CYS A 246 16.63 -9.10 -8.20
N ASN A 247 17.75 -8.36 -8.15
CA ASN A 247 18.80 -8.58 -7.14
C ASN A 247 18.29 -8.35 -5.71
N ALA A 248 17.47 -7.30 -5.49
CA ALA A 248 16.88 -7.06 -4.18
C ALA A 248 15.99 -8.23 -3.70
N VAL A 249 15.18 -8.80 -4.61
CA VAL A 249 14.36 -9.99 -4.33
C VAL A 249 15.22 -11.22 -4.01
N ILE A 250 16.29 -11.44 -4.80
CA ILE A 250 17.22 -12.55 -4.61
C ILE A 250 17.91 -12.43 -3.25
N ILE A 251 18.45 -11.26 -2.92
CA ILE A 251 19.13 -10.98 -1.66
C ILE A 251 18.17 -11.18 -0.48
N TYR A 252 16.96 -10.64 -0.56
CA TYR A 252 15.93 -10.78 0.48
C TYR A 252 15.63 -12.24 0.80
N LEU A 253 15.38 -13.06 -0.24
CA LEU A 253 15.11 -14.49 -0.07
C LEU A 253 16.34 -15.24 0.41
N ALA A 254 17.55 -14.89 -0.05
CA ALA A 254 18.79 -15.56 0.33
C ALA A 254 19.17 -15.36 1.80
N ILE A 255 18.97 -14.14 2.33
CA ILE A 255 19.16 -13.84 3.76
C ILE A 255 18.28 -14.77 4.60
N ILE A 256 16.99 -14.87 4.27
CA ILE A 256 16.04 -15.72 5.01
C ILE A 256 16.33 -17.22 4.79
N LEU A 257 16.64 -17.64 3.56
CA LEU A 257 16.99 -19.02 3.24
C LEU A 257 18.21 -19.49 4.05
N GLY A 258 19.19 -18.59 4.20
CA GLY A 258 20.39 -18.78 4.99
C GLY A 258 20.18 -18.67 6.50
N GLY A 259 18.97 -18.41 7.01
CA GLY A 259 18.72 -18.31 8.45
C GLY A 259 19.24 -17.02 9.09
N PHE A 260 19.44 -15.98 8.28
CA PHE A 260 19.72 -14.62 8.69
C PHE A 260 18.42 -13.81 8.74
N VAL A 261 18.48 -12.58 9.27
CA VAL A 261 17.31 -11.70 9.41
C VAL A 261 17.47 -10.49 8.50
N VAL A 262 16.48 -10.24 7.65
CA VAL A 262 16.48 -9.03 6.80
C VAL A 262 16.21 -7.79 7.66
N VAL A 263 16.90 -6.69 7.38
CA VAL A 263 16.54 -5.36 7.87
C VAL A 263 16.15 -4.51 6.68
N SER A 264 14.85 -4.25 6.54
CA SER A 264 14.31 -3.54 5.38
C SER A 264 14.37 -2.03 5.58
N ILE A 265 15.15 -1.35 4.75
CA ILE A 265 15.35 0.10 4.79
C ILE A 265 14.92 0.70 3.44
N ALA A 266 14.24 1.84 3.47
CA ALA A 266 13.83 2.50 2.24
C ALA A 266 15.00 3.29 1.63
N ASP A 267 15.26 3.02 0.36
CA ASP A 267 16.28 3.63 -0.54
C ASP A 267 16.18 5.15 -0.71
N SER A 268 15.15 5.76 -0.14
CA SER A 268 14.83 7.18 -0.22
C SER A 268 15.02 7.90 1.11
N PHE A 269 15.49 7.18 2.15
CA PHE A 269 15.84 7.79 3.42
C PHE A 269 17.17 8.53 3.36
N ALA A 270 17.28 9.57 4.20
CA ALA A 270 18.53 10.28 4.40
C ALA A 270 19.55 9.37 5.13
N PRO A 271 20.87 9.61 4.98
CA PRO A 271 21.90 8.80 5.62
C PRO A 271 21.74 8.63 7.14
N GLN A 272 21.32 9.68 7.85
CA GLN A 272 21.07 9.62 9.29
C GLN A 272 19.93 8.65 9.64
N GLU A 273 18.87 8.62 8.83
CA GLU A 273 17.72 7.72 9.02
C GLU A 273 18.10 6.26 8.74
N ILE A 274 18.97 6.03 7.75
CA ILE A 274 19.55 4.72 7.46
C ILE A 274 20.42 4.27 8.65
N GLY A 275 21.36 5.11 9.10
CA GLY A 275 22.24 4.81 10.23
C GLY A 275 21.49 4.54 11.54
N SER A 276 20.43 5.30 11.84
CA SER A 276 19.57 5.04 13.00
C SER A 276 18.93 3.65 12.94
N ARG A 277 18.39 3.25 11.78
CA ARG A 277 17.77 1.93 11.58
C ARG A 277 18.78 0.79 11.66
N MET A 278 19.99 0.99 11.11
CA MET A 278 21.10 0.06 11.27
C MET A 278 21.44 -0.16 12.75
N ASN A 279 21.54 0.92 13.53
CA ASN A 279 21.86 0.84 14.96
C ASN A 279 20.75 0.20 15.79
N ILE A 280 19.49 0.61 15.58
CA ILE A 280 18.32 0.04 16.28
C ILE A 280 18.20 -1.45 15.99
N SER A 281 18.33 -1.84 14.72
CA SER A 281 18.29 -3.24 14.33
C SER A 281 19.57 -4.00 14.68
N LYS A 282 20.68 -3.35 15.02
CA LYS A 282 22.00 -4.00 15.17
C LYS A 282 22.40 -4.79 13.92
N ALA A 283 22.15 -4.21 12.74
CA ALA A 283 22.56 -4.81 11.48
C ALA A 283 24.09 -4.82 11.33
N VAL A 284 24.66 -5.96 10.93
CA VAL A 284 26.11 -6.15 10.80
C VAL A 284 26.64 -5.86 9.40
N ALA A 285 25.75 -5.86 8.41
CA ALA A 285 26.05 -5.59 7.02
C ALA A 285 24.85 -4.95 6.31
N ILE A 286 25.11 -4.34 5.15
CA ILE A 286 24.10 -3.72 4.29
C ILE A 286 24.37 -4.04 2.82
N PHE A 287 23.34 -4.45 2.09
CA PHE A 287 23.33 -4.46 0.63
C PHE A 287 22.78 -3.14 0.12
N THR A 288 23.51 -2.50 -0.79
CA THR A 288 23.11 -1.23 -1.41
C THR A 288 23.56 -1.15 -2.87
N GLN A 289 23.21 -0.08 -3.56
CA GLN A 289 23.63 0.18 -4.94
C GLN A 289 24.58 1.36 -5.04
N ASP A 290 25.39 1.39 -6.10
CA ASP A 290 26.24 2.56 -6.39
C ASP A 290 25.39 3.82 -6.65
N LEU A 291 24.33 3.70 -7.45
CA LEU A 291 23.37 4.76 -7.72
C LEU A 291 21.93 4.25 -7.93
N ILE A 292 20.96 5.16 -7.85
CA ILE A 292 19.57 4.93 -8.25
C ILE A 292 19.32 5.67 -9.55
N ILE A 293 18.74 4.98 -10.54
CA ILE A 293 18.19 5.59 -11.75
C ILE A 293 16.69 5.71 -11.58
N ARG A 294 16.17 6.95 -11.56
CA ARG A 294 14.73 7.20 -11.40
C ARG A 294 14.32 8.48 -12.11
N GLY A 295 13.40 8.37 -13.08
CA GLY A 295 12.89 9.52 -13.82
C GLY A 295 13.99 10.19 -14.65
N GLY A 296 14.91 9.39 -15.19
CA GLY A 296 16.12 9.86 -15.90
C GLY A 296 17.18 10.52 -15.02
N LYS A 297 16.97 10.62 -13.70
CA LYS A 297 17.96 11.17 -12.76
C LYS A 297 18.80 10.04 -12.16
N LYS A 298 20.09 10.32 -11.95
CA LYS A 298 21.02 9.45 -11.20
C LYS A 298 21.22 10.04 -9.80
N VAL A 299 20.94 9.24 -8.77
CA VAL A 299 21.14 9.62 -7.36
C VAL A 299 22.22 8.69 -6.77
N PRO A 300 23.36 9.21 -6.30
CA PRO A 300 24.46 8.38 -5.80
C PRO A 300 24.10 7.79 -4.43
N LEU A 301 23.72 6.52 -4.37
CA LEU A 301 23.20 5.90 -3.14
C LEU A 301 24.32 5.48 -2.20
N TYR A 302 25.35 4.79 -2.71
CA TYR A 302 26.51 4.40 -1.92
C TYR A 302 27.28 5.61 -1.38
N SER A 303 27.48 6.66 -2.18
CA SER A 303 28.20 7.87 -1.72
C SER A 303 27.43 8.64 -0.65
N LEU A 304 26.08 8.59 -0.66
CA LEU A 304 25.27 9.12 0.43
C LEU A 304 25.48 8.33 1.73
N TYR A 305 25.63 7.00 1.63
CA TYR A 305 25.96 6.13 2.76
C TYR A 305 27.37 6.39 3.31
N CYS A 306 28.38 6.46 2.44
CA CYS A 306 29.78 6.73 2.80
C CYS A 306 30.09 8.22 3.04
N GLY A 307 29.09 9.10 2.93
CA GLY A 307 29.19 10.56 3.13
C GLY A 307 30.44 11.19 2.55
N GLU A 308 30.87 10.68 1.39
CA GLU A 308 32.06 11.15 0.73
C GLU A 308 31.82 12.54 0.14
N LEU A 309 32.83 13.40 0.33
CA LEU A 309 32.92 14.75 -0.23
C LEU A 309 32.87 14.79 -1.77
N GLU A 310 32.89 13.67 -2.49
CA GLU A 310 32.82 13.65 -3.96
C GLU A 310 31.51 14.21 -4.52
N PHE A 311 30.40 14.17 -3.75
CA PHE A 311 29.15 14.83 -4.15
C PHE A 311 29.33 16.36 -4.32
N ILE A 312 30.26 16.96 -3.56
CA ILE A 312 30.62 18.38 -3.70
C ILE A 312 31.41 18.63 -4.99
N ARG A 313 32.23 17.67 -5.44
CA ARG A 313 32.94 17.72 -6.73
C ARG A 313 31.98 17.57 -7.90
N PHE A 314 31.03 16.63 -7.83
CA PHE A 314 30.00 16.44 -8.84
C PHE A 314 29.11 17.68 -9.02
N LEU A 315 28.75 18.36 -7.92
CA LEU A 315 28.03 19.64 -7.98
C LEU A 315 28.91 20.80 -8.52
N SER A 316 30.23 20.75 -8.33
CA SER A 316 31.16 21.76 -8.84
C SER A 316 31.35 21.71 -10.38
N GLU A 317 31.02 20.59 -11.03
CA GLU A 317 31.09 20.44 -12.49
C GLU A 317 29.81 20.90 -13.22
N LEU A 318 28.70 21.14 -12.50
CA LEU A 318 27.48 21.69 -13.08
C LEU A 318 27.60 23.21 -13.25
N LYS A 319 27.62 23.68 -14.51
CA LYS A 319 27.80 25.09 -14.96
C LYS A 319 26.70 26.09 -14.52
N TYR A 320 26.07 25.95 -13.35
CA TYR A 320 25.05 26.87 -12.86
C TYR A 320 25.50 27.56 -11.57
N ARG A 321 26.23 28.67 -11.75
CA ARG A 321 26.80 29.52 -10.68
C ARG A 321 25.77 30.09 -9.69
N THR A 322 24.49 30.13 -10.05
CA THR A 322 23.42 30.70 -9.22
C THR A 322 22.84 29.70 -8.21
N ILE A 323 22.97 28.39 -8.44
CA ILE A 323 22.49 27.32 -7.54
C ILE A 323 23.50 27.04 -6.41
N ILE A 324 24.78 27.35 -6.64
CA ILE A 324 25.89 27.10 -5.72
C ILE A 324 25.75 27.91 -4.42
N ASN A 325 25.22 29.14 -4.46
CA ASN A 325 25.06 29.95 -3.25
C ASN A 325 23.90 29.49 -2.34
N CYS A 326 22.84 28.89 -2.89
CA CYS A 326 21.79 28.28 -2.07
C CYS A 326 22.23 26.95 -1.45
N LEU A 327 23.05 26.17 -2.18
CA LEU A 327 23.62 24.92 -1.68
C LEU A 327 24.74 25.13 -0.65
N LEU A 328 25.52 26.22 -0.75
CA LEU A 328 26.56 26.59 0.22
C LEU A 328 26.01 26.83 1.63
N THR A 329 24.76 27.23 1.79
CA THR A 329 24.06 27.32 3.08
C THR A 329 23.64 25.96 3.68
N ILE A 330 23.65 24.88 2.88
CA ILE A 330 23.29 23.51 3.30
C ILE A 330 24.55 22.70 3.70
N ILE A 331 25.74 23.17 3.31
CA ILE A 331 27.04 22.50 3.56
C ILE A 331 27.36 22.23 5.05
N PRO A 332 26.98 23.05 6.04
CA PRO A 332 27.29 22.75 7.44
C PRO A 332 26.53 21.55 8.03
N ILE A 333 25.52 21.01 7.33
CA ILE A 333 24.71 19.88 7.81
C ILE A 333 25.32 18.52 7.42
N PHE A 334 26.07 18.44 6.32
CA PHE A 334 26.66 17.18 5.86
C PHE A 334 27.99 16.83 6.56
N SER A 335 28.67 17.78 7.18
CA SER A 335 29.99 17.56 7.79
C SER A 335 29.97 16.87 9.17
N ARG A 336 28.83 16.34 9.64
CA ARG A 336 28.72 15.56 10.88
C ARG A 336 28.41 14.07 10.67
N VAL A 337 28.29 13.60 9.43
CA VAL A 337 27.52 12.36 9.11
C VAL A 337 28.38 11.10 8.94
N MET A 338 29.67 11.13 9.30
CA MET A 338 30.59 9.97 9.15
C MET A 338 30.88 9.15 10.42
N GLN A 339 29.96 9.10 11.38
CA GLN A 339 30.10 8.24 12.57
C GLN A 339 28.98 7.19 12.74
N GLY A 340 28.09 7.03 11.74
CA GLY A 340 26.82 6.31 11.93
C GLY A 340 26.86 4.78 11.93
N THR A 341 27.82 4.14 11.25
CA THR A 341 27.91 2.67 11.20
C THR A 341 29.25 2.16 10.63
N SER A 342 29.90 1.24 11.36
CA SER A 342 31.07 0.46 10.91
C SER A 342 30.70 -0.80 10.13
N ALA A 343 29.42 -0.97 9.77
CA ALA A 343 28.92 -2.16 9.09
C ALA A 343 29.48 -2.24 7.66
N LYS A 344 29.76 -3.48 7.25
CA LYS A 344 30.26 -3.82 5.91
C LYS A 344 29.17 -3.60 4.86
N ALA A 345 29.47 -2.84 3.81
CA ALA A 345 28.58 -2.69 2.67
C ALA A 345 28.96 -3.65 1.54
N ILE A 346 27.95 -4.27 0.93
CA ILE A 346 28.06 -4.99 -0.32
C ILE A 346 27.34 -4.17 -1.38
N VAL A 347 28.08 -3.73 -2.41
CA VAL A 347 27.59 -2.73 -3.37
C VAL A 347 27.30 -3.38 -4.72
N ILE A 348 26.06 -3.24 -5.17
CA ILE A 348 25.56 -3.75 -6.45
C ILE A 348 25.61 -2.64 -7.51
N PRO A 349 26.13 -2.89 -8.73
CA PRO A 349 26.04 -1.91 -9.81
C PRO A 349 24.59 -1.70 -10.25
N ALA A 350 24.17 -0.45 -10.40
CA ALA A 350 22.84 -0.10 -10.88
C ALA A 350 22.64 -0.45 -12.36
N THR A 351 23.71 -0.39 -13.14
CA THR A 351 23.73 -0.71 -14.58
C THR A 351 25.02 -1.40 -14.96
N GLY A 352 24.94 -2.40 -15.84
CA GLY A 352 26.12 -3.16 -16.30
C GLY A 352 26.73 -4.04 -15.21
N GLY A 353 27.99 -4.42 -15.39
CA GLY A 353 28.71 -5.32 -14.48
C GLY A 353 29.71 -4.64 -13.53
N SER A 354 30.09 -3.38 -13.78
CA SER A 354 31.13 -2.69 -13.03
C SER A 354 30.58 -1.52 -12.21
N LEU A 355 31.15 -1.32 -11.02
CA LEU A 355 30.81 -0.20 -10.15
C LEU A 355 31.37 1.11 -10.68
N GLY A 356 30.56 2.16 -10.66
CA GLY A 356 30.98 3.53 -11.00
C GLY A 356 31.57 4.31 -9.81
N VAL A 357 31.87 3.65 -8.70
CA VAL A 357 32.27 4.27 -7.42
C VAL A 357 33.48 3.58 -6.81
N THR A 358 34.29 4.34 -6.07
CA THR A 358 35.39 3.79 -5.27
C THR A 358 34.84 3.26 -3.95
N LEU A 359 35.18 2.04 -3.57
CA LEU A 359 34.70 1.44 -2.33
C LEU A 359 35.58 1.84 -1.13
N ARG A 360 34.94 2.11 0.00
CA ARG A 360 35.59 2.26 1.30
C ARG A 360 36.33 0.98 1.68
N ASN A 361 37.46 1.12 2.36
CA ASN A 361 38.22 -0.02 2.86
C ASN A 361 37.34 -0.93 3.74
N GLY A 362 37.27 -2.22 3.37
CA GLY A 362 36.45 -3.22 4.03
C GLY A 362 35.06 -3.44 3.42
N ASP A 363 34.58 -2.56 2.54
CA ASP A 363 33.39 -2.82 1.72
C ASP A 363 33.75 -3.71 0.52
N MET A 364 32.74 -4.22 -0.17
CA MET A 364 32.94 -5.24 -1.20
C MET A 364 32.01 -5.04 -2.39
N SER A 365 32.51 -5.32 -3.58
CA SER A 365 31.69 -5.31 -4.79
C SER A 365 30.76 -6.53 -4.82
N TRP A 366 29.69 -6.45 -5.60
CA TRP A 366 28.79 -7.59 -5.83
C TRP A 366 29.51 -8.79 -6.46
N GLU A 367 30.45 -8.54 -7.38
CA GLU A 367 31.25 -9.57 -8.02
C GLU A 367 32.14 -10.30 -7.00
N ASP A 368 32.89 -9.54 -6.19
CA ASP A 368 33.73 -10.10 -5.13
C ASP A 368 32.89 -10.88 -4.10
N PHE A 369 31.72 -10.35 -3.74
CA PHE A 369 30.78 -11.02 -2.84
C PHE A 369 30.35 -12.39 -3.41
N LEU A 370 29.89 -12.43 -4.66
CA LEU A 370 29.45 -13.66 -5.30
C LEU A 370 30.60 -14.66 -5.50
N SER A 371 31.82 -14.17 -5.75
CA SER A 371 33.02 -15.01 -5.88
C SER A 371 33.29 -15.85 -4.63
N ARG A 372 32.82 -15.43 -3.45
CA ARG A 372 32.95 -16.20 -2.20
C ARG A 372 32.12 -17.49 -2.20
N ALA A 373 31.10 -17.58 -3.04
CA ALA A 373 30.38 -18.83 -3.26
C ALA A 373 31.15 -19.81 -4.16
N ALA A 374 32.24 -19.39 -4.82
CA ALA A 374 33.03 -20.25 -5.66
C ALA A 374 33.57 -21.47 -4.87
N GLY A 375 33.41 -22.66 -5.44
CA GLY A 375 33.80 -23.92 -4.80
C GLY A 375 32.79 -24.46 -3.77
N ARG A 376 31.69 -23.75 -3.46
CA ARG A 376 30.56 -24.30 -2.70
C ARG A 376 29.64 -25.13 -3.61
N PRO A 377 28.89 -26.11 -3.05
CA PRO A 377 27.86 -26.81 -3.81
C PRO A 377 26.82 -25.85 -4.38
N SER A 378 26.37 -26.10 -5.62
CA SER A 378 25.31 -25.31 -6.26
C SER A 378 23.95 -25.43 -5.58
N ILE A 379 23.74 -26.53 -4.84
CA ILE A 379 22.55 -26.76 -4.02
C ILE A 379 22.83 -26.26 -2.60
N TYR A 380 22.00 -25.34 -2.12
CA TYR A 380 22.03 -24.85 -0.74
C TYR A 380 21.00 -25.60 0.11
N SER A 381 21.39 -26.04 1.32
CA SER A 381 20.44 -26.61 2.28
C SER A 381 19.79 -25.50 3.11
N PRO A 382 18.47 -25.29 3.02
CA PRO A 382 17.79 -24.24 3.78
C PRO A 382 18.03 -24.37 5.29
N VAL A 383 18.19 -23.24 5.97
CA VAL A 383 18.25 -23.23 7.44
C VAL A 383 16.84 -23.23 7.98
N TYR A 384 16.41 -24.39 8.50
CA TYR A 384 15.09 -24.55 9.09
C TYR A 384 15.04 -23.98 10.51
N GLN A 385 14.04 -23.15 10.79
CA GLN A 385 13.87 -22.50 12.08
C GLN A 385 12.42 -22.62 12.56
N SER A 386 12.17 -22.31 13.84
CA SER A 386 10.82 -22.28 14.38
C SER A 386 9.94 -21.24 13.67
N ALA A 387 8.61 -21.40 13.76
CA ALA A 387 7.67 -20.43 13.19
C ALA A 387 7.80 -19.01 13.80
N ASP A 388 8.29 -18.90 15.03
CA ASP A 388 8.53 -17.62 15.73
C ASP A 388 9.92 -17.00 15.42
N ALA A 389 10.76 -17.69 14.65
CA ALA A 389 12.04 -17.15 14.22
C ALA A 389 11.86 -15.91 13.33
N LEU A 390 12.72 -14.91 13.55
CA LEU A 390 12.67 -13.65 12.80
C LEU A 390 13.09 -13.84 11.35
N THR A 391 12.37 -13.20 10.44
CA THR A 391 12.66 -13.19 9.01
C THR A 391 13.02 -11.79 8.52
N ASN A 392 12.35 -10.77 9.06
CA ASN A 392 12.52 -9.38 8.65
C ASN A 392 12.31 -8.42 9.84
N ILE A 393 12.94 -7.25 9.78
CA ILE A 393 12.71 -6.11 10.67
C ILE A 393 12.33 -4.93 9.78
N LEU A 394 11.12 -4.43 9.97
CA LEU A 394 10.60 -3.24 9.30
C LEU A 394 10.46 -2.11 10.30
N PHE A 395 10.43 -0.88 9.80
CA PHE A 395 10.32 0.31 10.65
C PHE A 395 9.06 1.09 10.35
N SER A 396 8.42 1.60 11.40
CA SER A 396 7.32 2.56 11.28
C SER A 396 7.65 3.84 12.03
N SER A 397 7.11 4.97 11.59
CA SER A 397 7.25 6.25 12.30
C SER A 397 6.58 6.14 13.68
N GLY A 398 7.35 6.33 14.75
CA GLY A 398 6.81 6.40 16.11
C GLY A 398 6.20 7.78 16.40
N THR A 399 5.23 7.82 17.31
CA THR A 399 4.67 9.08 17.84
C THR A 399 5.66 9.84 18.73
N THR A 400 6.70 9.15 19.22
CA THR A 400 7.69 9.63 20.20
C THR A 400 9.01 10.13 19.62
N GLY A 401 9.23 10.01 18.30
CA GLY A 401 10.42 10.55 17.60
C GLY A 401 11.35 9.50 17.01
N GLU A 402 11.66 8.40 17.72
CA GLU A 402 12.42 7.27 17.14
C GLU A 402 11.50 6.29 16.38
N PRO A 403 11.96 5.69 15.27
CA PRO A 403 11.16 4.72 14.52
C PRO A 403 10.99 3.41 15.32
N LYS A 404 9.78 2.85 15.33
CA LYS A 404 9.50 1.55 15.96
C LYS A 404 10.06 0.43 15.08
N ALA A 405 10.94 -0.40 15.64
CA ALA A 405 11.47 -1.60 15.00
C ALA A 405 10.52 -2.78 15.20
N ILE A 406 9.85 -3.17 14.11
CA ILE A 406 8.79 -4.16 14.06
C ILE A 406 9.37 -5.47 13.48
N PRO A 407 9.57 -6.50 14.32
CA PRO A 407 10.01 -7.80 13.85
C PRO A 407 8.87 -8.58 13.21
N TRP A 408 9.17 -9.22 12.08
CA TRP A 408 8.35 -10.24 11.45
C TRP A 408 8.97 -11.61 11.69
N THR A 409 8.09 -12.60 11.88
CA THR A 409 8.47 -14.00 11.99
C THR A 409 8.16 -14.75 10.70
N GLN A 410 8.20 -16.09 10.71
CA GLN A 410 7.76 -16.89 9.56
C GLN A 410 6.23 -16.86 9.36
N LEU A 411 5.47 -16.33 10.33
CA LEU A 411 4.01 -16.24 10.28
C LEU A 411 3.50 -15.09 9.40
N ALA A 412 4.15 -13.92 9.46
CA ALA A 412 3.73 -12.74 8.70
C ALA A 412 3.68 -12.99 7.17
N PRO A 413 4.65 -13.69 6.55
CA PRO A 413 4.56 -14.07 5.13
C PRO A 413 3.36 -14.94 4.78
N ILE A 414 3.01 -15.91 5.63
CA ILE A 414 1.84 -16.79 5.43
C ILE A 414 0.57 -15.94 5.48
N ARG A 415 0.51 -14.97 6.40
CA ARG A 415 -0.58 -14.01 6.47
C ARG A 415 -0.68 -13.16 5.20
N CYS A 416 0.45 -12.63 4.72
CA CYS A 416 0.52 -11.83 3.49
C CYS A 416 -0.10 -12.60 2.31
N GLY A 417 0.39 -13.83 2.07
CA GLY A 417 -0.11 -14.69 0.99
C GLY A 417 -1.59 -15.03 1.15
N SER A 418 -2.06 -15.25 2.38
CA SER A 418 -3.48 -15.58 2.65
C SER A 418 -4.43 -14.44 2.31
N ASP A 419 -4.07 -13.19 2.60
CA ASP A 419 -4.93 -12.03 2.34
C ASP A 419 -5.08 -11.81 0.84
N THR A 420 -3.98 -11.86 0.08
CA THR A 420 -4.03 -11.68 -1.37
C THR A 420 -4.67 -12.88 -2.07
N TRP A 421 -4.44 -14.10 -1.57
CA TRP A 421 -5.11 -15.29 -2.06
C TRP A 421 -6.64 -15.20 -1.88
N ALA A 422 -7.12 -14.74 -0.71
CA ALA A 422 -8.54 -14.69 -0.41
C ALA A 422 -9.28 -13.48 -1.02
N HIS A 423 -8.67 -12.29 -0.94
CA HIS A 423 -9.38 -11.03 -1.23
C HIS A 423 -9.00 -10.39 -2.55
N LEU A 424 -7.77 -10.59 -3.03
CA LEU A 424 -7.36 -10.24 -4.40
C LEU A 424 -7.48 -11.42 -5.36
N ASP A 425 -7.81 -12.60 -4.84
CA ASP A 425 -7.96 -13.84 -5.60
C ASP A 425 -6.71 -14.12 -6.46
N VAL A 426 -5.52 -13.90 -5.91
CA VAL A 426 -4.25 -14.15 -6.64
C VAL A 426 -4.13 -15.65 -6.93
N ARG A 427 -3.91 -16.00 -8.20
CA ARG A 427 -3.81 -17.36 -8.71
C ARG A 427 -2.43 -17.59 -9.35
N PRO A 428 -1.97 -18.84 -9.54
CA PRO A 428 -0.64 -19.10 -10.11
C PRO A 428 -0.39 -18.57 -11.52
N GLN A 429 -1.44 -18.42 -12.33
CA GLN A 429 -1.36 -17.81 -13.65
C GLN A 429 -1.28 -16.28 -13.62
N ASP A 430 -1.53 -15.66 -12.47
CA ASP A 430 -1.53 -14.21 -12.36
C ASP A 430 -0.11 -13.64 -12.44
N ILE A 431 -0.05 -12.40 -12.94
CA ILE A 431 1.15 -11.57 -12.92
C ILE A 431 0.83 -10.38 -12.01
N GLY A 432 1.42 -10.40 -10.82
CA GLY A 432 1.22 -9.40 -9.78
C GLY A 432 2.25 -8.28 -9.86
N CYS A 433 1.79 -7.03 -9.90
CA CYS A 433 2.63 -5.84 -9.92
C CYS A 433 2.20 -4.88 -8.82
N TRP A 434 3.13 -4.46 -7.95
CA TRP A 434 2.93 -3.33 -7.05
C TRP A 434 4.19 -2.44 -7.10
N PRO A 435 4.12 -1.19 -7.59
CA PRO A 435 5.27 -0.30 -7.62
C PRO A 435 5.63 0.14 -6.19
N THR A 436 6.61 -0.52 -5.58
CA THR A 436 7.06 -0.30 -4.20
C THR A 436 8.51 -0.75 -4.01
N ASN A 437 9.06 -0.62 -2.80
CA ASN A 437 10.39 -1.13 -2.43
C ASN A 437 10.35 -1.98 -1.15
N LEU A 438 11.44 -2.69 -0.86
CA LEU A 438 11.52 -3.58 0.31
C LEU A 438 11.47 -2.82 1.64
N GLY A 439 11.87 -1.55 1.66
CA GLY A 439 11.79 -0.69 2.85
C GLY A 439 10.36 -0.40 3.33
N TRP A 440 9.37 -0.62 2.47
CA TRP A 440 7.95 -0.53 2.82
C TRP A 440 7.34 -1.91 2.98
N VAL A 441 6.37 -2.03 3.89
CA VAL A 441 5.65 -3.28 4.15
C VAL A 441 5.08 -3.94 2.89
N MET A 442 4.67 -3.13 1.90
CA MET A 442 4.12 -3.65 0.66
C MET A 442 5.15 -4.40 -0.21
N GLY A 443 6.45 -4.11 -0.09
CA GLY A 443 7.51 -4.83 -0.81
C GLY A 443 7.58 -6.30 -0.41
N PRO A 444 7.78 -6.64 0.87
CA PRO A 444 7.67 -8.00 1.35
C PRO A 444 6.29 -8.62 1.10
N ILE A 445 5.19 -7.87 1.27
CA ILE A 445 3.83 -8.39 1.00
C ILE A 445 3.72 -8.87 -0.44
N ILE A 446 4.06 -8.08 -1.46
CA ILE A 446 3.88 -8.49 -2.87
C ILE A 446 4.77 -9.68 -3.23
N LEU A 447 5.98 -9.77 -2.66
CA LEU A 447 6.88 -10.91 -2.83
C LEU A 447 6.23 -12.20 -2.33
N TYR A 448 5.73 -12.20 -1.08
CA TYR A 448 5.07 -13.37 -0.50
C TYR A 448 3.73 -13.66 -1.16
N SER A 449 2.99 -12.62 -1.55
CA SER A 449 1.74 -12.74 -2.29
C SER A 449 1.97 -13.52 -3.58
N CYS A 450 2.99 -13.17 -4.37
CA CYS A 450 3.25 -13.86 -5.61
C CYS A 450 3.80 -15.27 -5.38
N PHE A 451 4.86 -15.42 -4.59
CA PHE A 451 5.55 -16.71 -4.52
C PHE A 451 4.79 -17.76 -3.69
N LEU A 452 4.08 -17.37 -2.63
CA LEU A 452 3.26 -18.31 -1.85
C LEU A 452 1.94 -18.68 -2.52
N THR A 453 1.48 -17.95 -3.53
CA THR A 453 0.34 -18.38 -4.36
C THR A 453 0.77 -18.90 -5.73
N GLY A 454 2.08 -19.03 -5.96
CA GLY A 454 2.64 -19.44 -7.23
C GLY A 454 2.46 -18.45 -8.38
N ALA A 455 2.06 -17.21 -8.16
CA ALA A 455 1.97 -16.18 -9.21
C ALA A 455 3.35 -15.68 -9.67
N THR A 456 3.38 -14.85 -10.71
CA THR A 456 4.60 -14.20 -11.21
C THR A 456 4.73 -12.80 -10.64
N LEU A 457 5.92 -12.42 -10.16
CA LEU A 457 6.21 -11.06 -9.69
C LEU A 457 6.64 -10.16 -10.86
N ALA A 458 5.98 -9.03 -11.05
CA ALA A 458 6.36 -8.02 -12.04
C ALA A 458 7.08 -6.84 -11.40
N LEU A 459 8.27 -6.51 -11.91
CA LEU A 459 9.12 -5.43 -11.40
C LEU A 459 9.42 -4.40 -12.48
N TYR A 460 9.27 -3.12 -12.16
CA TYR A 460 9.71 -2.02 -13.01
C TYR A 460 10.90 -1.33 -12.33
N HIS A 461 12.08 -1.41 -12.92
CA HIS A 461 13.29 -0.80 -12.37
C HIS A 461 13.36 0.67 -12.81
N GLY A 462 12.64 1.54 -12.09
CA GLY A 462 12.69 2.98 -12.28
C GLY A 462 11.46 3.69 -11.75
N SER A 463 11.17 4.88 -12.27
CA SER A 463 10.07 5.69 -11.76
C SER A 463 8.69 5.16 -12.19
N PRO A 464 7.78 4.82 -11.24
CA PRO A 464 6.44 4.37 -11.57
C PRO A 464 5.49 5.51 -11.97
N LEU A 465 5.95 6.77 -11.99
CA LEU A 465 5.09 7.94 -12.20
C LEU A 465 4.65 8.16 -13.67
N GLY A 466 5.40 7.59 -14.62
CA GLY A 466 5.29 7.95 -16.03
C GLY A 466 4.65 6.89 -16.92
N ARG A 467 4.61 7.21 -18.21
CA ARG A 467 4.11 6.31 -19.27
C ARG A 467 4.90 5.00 -19.37
N GLY A 468 6.21 5.01 -19.16
CA GLY A 468 7.04 3.81 -19.24
C GLY A 468 6.56 2.69 -18.31
N PHE A 469 6.20 3.04 -17.06
CA PHE A 469 5.57 2.09 -16.14
C PHE A 469 4.20 1.61 -16.65
N CYS A 470 3.35 2.50 -17.14
CA CYS A 470 2.03 2.10 -17.65
C CYS A 470 2.13 1.16 -18.86
N LYS A 471 3.12 1.38 -19.72
CA LYS A 471 3.45 0.49 -20.85
C LYS A 471 4.03 -0.83 -20.36
N PHE A 472 4.85 -0.80 -19.31
CA PHE A 472 5.32 -2.02 -18.65
C PHE A 472 4.18 -2.90 -18.15
N VAL A 473 3.18 -2.31 -17.47
CA VAL A 473 1.98 -3.03 -17.01
C VAL A 473 1.31 -3.80 -18.16
N GLN A 474 1.15 -3.15 -19.32
CA GLN A 474 0.60 -3.78 -20.51
C GLN A 474 1.49 -4.91 -21.02
N ASP A 475 2.75 -4.64 -21.38
CA ASP A 475 3.56 -5.64 -22.11
C ASP A 475 4.04 -6.78 -21.18
N ALA A 476 4.09 -6.56 -19.86
CA ALA A 476 4.30 -7.63 -18.89
C ALA A 476 3.06 -8.53 -18.73
N GLY A 477 1.89 -8.08 -19.17
CA GLY A 477 0.63 -8.81 -19.04
C GLY A 477 0.10 -8.87 -17.61
N VAL A 478 0.26 -7.78 -16.85
CA VAL A 478 -0.18 -7.71 -15.44
C VAL A 478 -1.68 -8.00 -15.33
N THR A 479 -2.04 -8.90 -14.42
CA THR A 479 -3.43 -9.28 -14.12
C THR A 479 -3.89 -8.79 -12.76
N VAL A 480 -2.97 -8.58 -11.82
CA VAL A 480 -3.24 -7.98 -10.51
C VAL A 480 -2.33 -6.77 -10.33
N LEU A 481 -2.90 -5.57 -10.42
CA LEU A 481 -2.16 -4.32 -10.31
C LEU A 481 -2.49 -3.61 -8.99
N GLY A 482 -1.50 -3.53 -8.11
CA GLY A 482 -1.54 -2.69 -6.92
C GLY A 482 -1.01 -1.28 -7.20
N THR A 483 -1.53 -0.29 -6.49
CA THR A 483 -1.11 1.12 -6.61
C THR A 483 -1.30 1.89 -5.31
N VAL A 484 -0.93 3.17 -5.34
CA VAL A 484 -1.30 4.15 -4.32
C VAL A 484 -2.04 5.31 -5.01
N PRO A 485 -2.99 5.99 -4.35
CA PRO A 485 -3.80 7.05 -4.97
C PRO A 485 -3.00 8.16 -5.67
N SER A 486 -1.86 8.56 -5.10
CA SER A 486 -0.97 9.56 -5.71
C SER A 486 -0.40 9.15 -7.08
N LEU A 487 -0.10 7.87 -7.30
CA LEU A 487 0.35 7.36 -8.61
C LEU A 487 -0.77 7.43 -9.64
N VAL A 488 -1.99 7.03 -9.26
CA VAL A 488 -3.17 7.10 -10.12
C VAL A 488 -3.39 8.54 -10.60
N LYS A 489 -3.28 9.49 -9.69
CA LYS A 489 -3.38 10.92 -10.00
C LYS A 489 -2.32 11.38 -10.98
N SER A 490 -1.06 10.96 -10.80
CA SER A 490 0.02 11.24 -11.75
C SER A 490 -0.24 10.65 -13.13
N TRP A 491 -0.69 9.38 -13.21
CA TRP A 491 -0.98 8.72 -14.48
C TRP A 491 -2.14 9.38 -15.23
N LYS A 492 -3.20 9.76 -14.49
CA LYS A 492 -4.35 10.48 -15.03
C LYS A 492 -3.95 11.86 -15.56
N ALA A 493 -3.24 12.65 -14.76
CA ALA A 493 -2.80 13.99 -15.14
C ALA A 493 -1.82 13.95 -16.32
N GLY A 494 -0.90 12.99 -16.35
CA GLY A 494 0.07 12.79 -17.43
C GLY A 494 -0.47 12.01 -18.63
N ASN A 495 -1.76 11.65 -18.64
CA ASN A 495 -2.38 10.81 -19.68
C ASN A 495 -1.56 9.55 -20.03
N CYS A 496 -0.93 8.95 -19.01
CA CYS A 496 0.10 7.93 -19.18
C CYS A 496 -0.44 6.63 -19.78
N ALA A 497 -1.72 6.33 -19.55
CA ALA A 497 -2.41 5.15 -20.07
C ALA A 497 -2.99 5.32 -21.49
N LYS A 498 -2.80 6.48 -22.15
CA LYS A 498 -3.38 6.72 -23.49
C LYS A 498 -2.92 5.67 -24.50
N GLY A 499 -3.87 5.03 -25.18
CA GLY A 499 -3.58 4.03 -26.21
C GLY A 499 -2.92 2.76 -25.68
N LEU A 500 -2.98 2.50 -24.37
CA LEU A 500 -2.56 1.25 -23.77
C LEU A 500 -3.79 0.40 -23.43
N ASP A 501 -3.63 -0.91 -23.54
CA ASP A 501 -4.63 -1.91 -23.22
C ASP A 501 -4.38 -2.50 -21.83
N TRP A 502 -5.24 -2.15 -20.88
CA TRP A 502 -5.23 -2.66 -19.51
C TRP A 502 -6.36 -3.66 -19.22
N THR A 503 -7.03 -4.16 -20.26
CA THR A 503 -8.17 -5.09 -20.11
C THR A 503 -7.79 -6.46 -19.53
N ARG A 504 -6.50 -6.82 -19.54
CA ARG A 504 -5.97 -8.02 -18.87
C ARG A 504 -5.97 -7.92 -17.34
N ILE A 505 -6.02 -6.70 -16.78
CA ILE A 505 -6.04 -6.50 -15.33
C ILE A 505 -7.40 -6.97 -14.80
N ARG A 506 -7.40 -8.04 -14.02
CA ARG A 506 -8.60 -8.62 -13.40
C ARG A 506 -8.95 -7.97 -12.07
N VAL A 507 -7.93 -7.57 -11.28
CA VAL A 507 -8.12 -6.96 -9.97
C VAL A 507 -7.13 -5.81 -9.80
N LEU A 508 -7.66 -4.67 -9.36
CA LEU A 508 -6.88 -3.52 -8.94
C LEU A 508 -6.81 -3.49 -7.41
N GLY A 509 -5.64 -3.19 -6.85
CA GLY A 509 -5.44 -2.98 -5.41
C GLY A 509 -4.99 -1.56 -5.12
N THR A 510 -5.45 -0.96 -4.03
CA THR A 510 -4.97 0.36 -3.58
C THR A 510 -4.77 0.38 -2.08
N THR A 511 -3.70 1.02 -1.63
CA THR A 511 -3.37 1.13 -0.20
C THR A 511 -2.52 2.37 0.09
N GLY A 512 -2.24 2.61 1.37
CA GLY A 512 -1.31 3.64 1.84
C GLY A 512 -1.88 5.05 1.96
N GLU A 513 -2.87 5.41 1.14
CA GLU A 513 -3.58 6.69 1.18
C GLU A 513 -5.09 6.48 0.95
N ALA A 514 -5.92 7.46 1.35
CA ALA A 514 -7.34 7.43 1.05
C ALA A 514 -7.59 7.76 -0.43
N SER A 515 -8.23 6.86 -1.15
CA SER A 515 -8.52 7.05 -2.57
C SER A 515 -9.56 8.14 -2.81
N ASP A 516 -9.40 8.90 -3.91
CA ASP A 516 -10.46 9.77 -4.42
C ASP A 516 -11.36 9.00 -5.40
N ILE A 517 -12.65 9.29 -5.34
CA ILE A 517 -13.68 8.60 -6.14
C ILE A 517 -13.43 8.78 -7.64
N ASP A 518 -13.01 9.98 -8.06
CA ASP A 518 -12.84 10.31 -9.47
C ASP A 518 -11.57 9.70 -10.06
N ASP A 519 -10.52 9.60 -9.25
CA ASP A 519 -9.28 8.92 -9.65
C ASP A 519 -9.48 7.40 -9.70
N ASN A 520 -10.27 6.83 -8.79
CA ASN A 520 -10.67 5.43 -8.86
C ASN A 520 -11.59 5.13 -10.05
N LEU A 521 -12.53 6.02 -10.37
CA LEU A 521 -13.37 5.90 -11.57
C LEU A 521 -12.50 5.90 -12.83
N TRP A 522 -11.50 6.79 -12.90
CA TRP A 522 -10.53 6.79 -13.99
C TRP A 522 -9.79 5.46 -14.07
N LEU A 523 -9.20 5.00 -12.95
CA LEU A 523 -8.40 3.78 -12.90
C LEU A 523 -9.20 2.55 -13.33
N SER A 524 -10.36 2.34 -12.71
CA SER A 524 -11.24 1.20 -13.01
C SER A 524 -11.74 1.23 -14.45
N SER A 525 -12.02 2.43 -15.01
CA SER A 525 -12.43 2.54 -16.42
C SER A 525 -11.36 2.05 -17.41
N ARG A 526 -10.07 2.13 -17.07
CA ARG A 526 -8.98 1.60 -17.92
C ARG A 526 -8.93 0.08 -17.92
N ALA A 527 -9.45 -0.55 -16.88
CA ALA A 527 -9.51 -2.01 -16.71
C ALA A 527 -10.95 -2.53 -16.87
N SER A 528 -11.76 -1.92 -17.74
CA SER A 528 -13.14 -2.34 -18.02
C SER A 528 -14.03 -2.46 -16.78
N TYR A 529 -13.86 -1.55 -15.83
CA TYR A 529 -14.56 -1.52 -14.54
C TYR A 529 -14.33 -2.73 -13.64
N ASN A 530 -13.21 -3.43 -13.81
CA ASN A 530 -12.78 -4.47 -12.88
C ASN A 530 -12.58 -3.89 -11.46
N PRO A 531 -12.73 -4.74 -10.42
CA PRO A 531 -12.85 -4.30 -9.04
C PRO A 531 -11.56 -3.65 -8.56
N ILE A 532 -11.73 -2.58 -7.79
CA ILE A 532 -10.69 -1.97 -6.95
C ILE A 532 -10.91 -2.48 -5.53
N VAL A 533 -9.93 -3.22 -5.02
CA VAL A 533 -9.85 -3.68 -3.64
C VAL A 533 -9.01 -2.67 -2.86
N GLU A 534 -9.69 -1.83 -2.09
CA GLU A 534 -9.06 -0.94 -1.12
C GLU A 534 -8.52 -1.79 0.04
N CYS A 535 -7.29 -1.52 0.50
CA CYS A 535 -6.62 -2.26 1.56
C CYS A 535 -6.10 -1.30 2.64
N CYS A 536 -6.44 -1.53 3.92
CA CYS A 536 -5.93 -0.77 5.05
C CYS A 536 -5.38 -1.71 6.14
N GLY A 537 -4.14 -1.46 6.51
CA GLY A 537 -3.34 -2.34 7.34
C GLY A 537 -2.15 -1.65 7.96
N GLY A 538 -1.29 -2.44 8.60
CA GLY A 538 -0.11 -1.95 9.30
C GLY A 538 1.08 -2.87 9.16
N THR A 539 2.27 -2.29 9.25
CA THR A 539 3.54 -3.03 9.30
C THR A 539 3.54 -4.05 10.45
N GLU A 540 2.91 -3.70 11.57
CA GLU A 540 2.76 -4.55 12.76
C GLU A 540 1.80 -5.72 12.59
N LEU A 541 0.97 -5.73 11.53
CA LEU A 541 0.01 -6.79 11.24
C LEU A 541 0.49 -7.74 10.14
N GLY A 542 1.41 -7.29 9.28
CA GLY A 542 1.78 -8.02 8.06
C GLY A 542 0.60 -8.29 7.13
N SER A 543 -0.39 -7.39 7.15
CA SER A 543 -1.75 -7.65 6.68
C SER A 543 -2.60 -6.38 6.63
N SER A 544 -3.73 -6.46 5.94
CA SER A 544 -4.84 -5.50 6.06
C SER A 544 -5.90 -6.02 7.04
N TYR A 545 -6.38 -5.18 7.96
CA TYR A 545 -7.46 -5.56 8.89
C TYR A 545 -8.84 -5.29 8.27
N ILE A 546 -8.95 -4.22 7.47
CA ILE A 546 -10.09 -3.95 6.58
C ILE A 546 -9.61 -3.90 5.13
N LEU A 547 -10.38 -4.52 4.25
CA LEU A 547 -10.12 -4.54 2.82
C LEU A 547 -11.39 -4.85 2.01
N GLY A 548 -11.32 -4.64 0.69
CA GLY A 548 -12.36 -5.09 -0.22
C GLY A 548 -12.40 -6.62 -0.38
N SER A 549 -13.57 -7.18 -0.70
CA SER A 549 -13.70 -8.61 -1.04
C SER A 549 -14.45 -8.81 -2.36
N LEU A 550 -13.95 -9.68 -3.22
CA LEU A 550 -14.61 -10.06 -4.48
C LEU A 550 -15.92 -10.84 -4.29
N LEU A 551 -16.35 -11.08 -3.06
CA LEU A 551 -17.66 -11.66 -2.71
C LEU A 551 -18.66 -10.62 -2.22
N ARG A 552 -18.31 -9.33 -2.27
CA ARG A 552 -19.19 -8.20 -1.94
C ARG A 552 -19.13 -7.13 -3.03
N PRO A 553 -20.19 -6.31 -3.21
CA PRO A 553 -20.10 -5.14 -4.07
C PRO A 553 -19.01 -4.17 -3.60
N GLN A 554 -18.32 -3.53 -4.55
CA GLN A 554 -17.30 -2.51 -4.25
C GLN A 554 -17.84 -1.12 -4.54
N ALA A 555 -17.49 -0.16 -3.68
CA ALA A 555 -17.76 1.25 -3.87
C ALA A 555 -16.45 2.05 -3.78
N PHE A 556 -16.28 3.05 -4.66
CA PHE A 556 -15.01 3.77 -4.78
C PHE A 556 -14.61 4.47 -3.48
N GLY A 557 -13.35 4.28 -3.06
CA GLY A 557 -12.77 4.94 -1.88
C GLY A 557 -13.30 4.39 -0.55
N THR A 558 -13.81 3.15 -0.54
CA THR A 558 -14.38 2.49 0.63
C THR A 558 -13.94 1.03 0.72
N PHE A 559 -13.89 0.49 1.94
CA PHE A 559 -13.59 -0.92 2.18
C PHE A 559 -14.90 -1.68 2.35
N SER A 560 -15.08 -2.80 1.66
CA SER A 560 -16.31 -3.58 1.75
C SER A 560 -16.34 -4.57 2.92
N GLY A 561 -15.26 -4.74 3.68
CA GLY A 561 -15.28 -5.62 4.85
C GLY A 561 -14.00 -5.69 5.66
N ALA A 562 -14.00 -6.59 6.63
CA ALA A 562 -12.80 -7.03 7.35
C ALA A 562 -12.13 -8.19 6.60
N SER A 563 -10.82 -8.33 6.78
CA SER A 563 -10.12 -9.52 6.28
C SER A 563 -10.56 -10.77 7.03
N MET A 564 -10.66 -11.90 6.33
CA MET A 564 -10.90 -13.20 6.95
C MET A 564 -9.98 -13.44 8.16
N SER A 565 -10.55 -14.05 9.20
CA SER A 565 -9.98 -14.29 10.53
C SER A 565 -9.71 -13.05 11.40
N THR A 566 -9.91 -11.83 10.88
CA THR A 566 -9.74 -10.59 11.66
C THR A 566 -11.04 -10.15 12.30
N GLY A 567 -11.02 -9.97 13.63
CA GLY A 567 -12.10 -9.33 14.37
C GLY A 567 -11.66 -7.97 14.91
N PHE A 568 -12.58 -7.00 14.90
CA PHE A 568 -12.39 -5.69 15.51
C PHE A 568 -13.73 -5.12 15.97
N VAL A 569 -13.68 -4.08 16.79
CA VAL A 569 -14.82 -3.22 17.13
C VAL A 569 -14.48 -1.76 16.85
N ILE A 570 -15.53 -0.96 16.64
CA ILE A 570 -15.43 0.50 16.55
C ILE A 570 -15.84 1.05 17.92
N LEU A 571 -14.94 1.80 18.55
CA LEU A 571 -15.12 2.34 19.89
C LEU A 571 -15.61 3.79 19.82
N ASP A 572 -16.60 4.13 20.65
CA ASP A 572 -16.98 5.52 20.91
C ASP A 572 -15.90 6.26 21.73
N GLU A 573 -16.15 7.53 22.04
CA GLU A 573 -15.20 8.36 22.80
C GLU A 573 -15.01 7.91 24.25
N GLN A 574 -15.94 7.13 24.79
CA GLN A 574 -15.89 6.56 26.13
C GLN A 574 -15.25 5.16 26.14
N GLY A 575 -14.85 4.65 24.97
CA GLY A 575 -14.26 3.32 24.82
C GLY A 575 -15.27 2.18 24.81
N ASN A 576 -16.56 2.46 24.60
CA ASN A 576 -17.58 1.44 24.42
C ASN A 576 -17.68 1.02 22.94
N PRO A 577 -17.83 -0.27 22.63
CA PRO A 577 -18.00 -0.74 21.27
C PRO A 577 -19.41 -0.42 20.75
N TYR A 578 -19.50 0.11 19.53
CA TYR A 578 -20.76 0.21 18.80
C TYR A 578 -21.28 -1.19 18.37
N PRO A 579 -22.60 -1.41 18.29
CA PRO A 579 -23.19 -2.64 17.71
C PRO A 579 -22.76 -2.86 16.26
N ASP A 580 -22.57 -4.11 15.81
CA ASP A 580 -21.94 -4.42 14.50
C ASP A 580 -22.75 -4.03 13.24
N ASP A 581 -24.03 -3.74 13.40
CA ASP A 581 -25.01 -3.51 12.32
C ASP A 581 -25.40 -2.03 12.14
N LEU A 582 -24.97 -1.15 13.04
CA LEU A 582 -25.34 0.27 13.00
C LEU A 582 -24.26 1.14 12.34
N PRO A 583 -24.62 2.15 11.54
CA PRO A 583 -23.67 3.16 11.11
C PRO A 583 -23.05 3.86 12.33
N CYS A 584 -21.73 4.03 12.33
CA CYS A 584 -21.01 4.67 13.44
C CYS A 584 -19.64 5.19 12.97
N ALA A 585 -18.98 5.96 13.82
CA ALA A 585 -17.60 6.39 13.60
C ALA A 585 -16.85 6.38 14.94
N GLY A 586 -15.59 5.93 14.91
CA GLY A 586 -14.81 5.76 16.14
C GLY A 586 -13.44 5.10 15.94
N GLU A 587 -12.70 4.95 17.03
CA GLU A 587 -11.37 4.32 17.01
C GLU A 587 -11.48 2.81 16.86
N VAL A 588 -10.58 2.22 16.08
CA VAL A 588 -10.51 0.76 15.89
C VAL A 588 -9.83 0.09 17.08
N GLY A 589 -10.55 -0.84 17.71
CA GLY A 589 -9.99 -1.82 18.64
C GLY A 589 -9.96 -3.23 18.02
N LEU A 590 -8.77 -3.70 17.66
CA LEU A 590 -8.59 -5.04 17.07
C LEU A 590 -8.65 -6.12 18.15
N PHE A 591 -9.13 -7.31 17.80
CA PHE A 591 -8.96 -8.48 18.65
C PHE A 591 -7.47 -8.85 18.73
N PRO A 592 -6.96 -9.24 19.92
CA PRO A 592 -5.53 -9.45 20.10
C PRO A 592 -5.01 -10.72 19.44
N VAL A 593 -5.89 -11.71 19.20
CA VAL A 593 -5.57 -12.94 18.48
C VAL A 593 -5.62 -12.63 16.99
N TYR A 594 -4.45 -12.37 16.42
CA TYR A 594 -4.27 -11.99 15.02
C TYR A 594 -3.08 -12.76 14.44
N PHE A 595 -3.33 -13.67 13.50
CA PHE A 595 -2.28 -14.48 12.90
C PHE A 595 -1.28 -13.61 12.12
N GLY A 596 0.02 -13.78 12.38
CA GLY A 596 1.09 -13.06 11.70
C GLY A 596 1.35 -11.64 12.22
N ALA A 597 0.54 -11.12 13.15
CA ALA A 597 0.83 -9.86 13.80
C ALA A 597 2.04 -9.97 14.73
N THR A 598 2.82 -8.89 14.82
CA THR A 598 3.95 -8.82 15.73
C THR A 598 3.46 -8.79 17.19
N ASP A 599 4.14 -9.54 18.05
CA ASP A 599 3.89 -9.64 19.48
C ASP A 599 4.93 -8.89 20.32
N ARG A 600 5.94 -8.30 19.67
CA ARG A 600 7.04 -7.58 20.32
C ARG A 600 7.54 -6.42 19.46
N LEU A 601 8.16 -5.43 20.09
CA LEU A 601 8.94 -4.39 19.42
C LEU A 601 10.39 -4.52 19.90
N LEU A 602 11.36 -4.23 19.02
CA LEU A 602 12.78 -4.42 19.39
C LEU A 602 13.36 -3.25 20.20
N ASN A 603 12.74 -2.07 20.11
CA ASN A 603 13.23 -0.84 20.73
C ASN A 603 12.14 -0.06 21.51
N ALA A 604 11.00 -0.69 21.77
CA ALA A 604 9.91 -0.10 22.54
C ALA A 604 9.14 -1.19 23.29
N ASP A 605 8.39 -0.79 24.30
CA ASP A 605 7.49 -1.68 25.02
C ASP A 605 6.23 -1.94 24.17
N HIS A 606 6.04 -3.20 23.76
CA HIS A 606 4.94 -3.60 22.88
C HIS A 606 3.57 -3.38 23.52
N ASP A 607 3.44 -3.69 24.81
CA ASP A 607 2.20 -3.59 25.55
C ASP A 607 1.79 -2.15 25.77
N LYS A 608 2.76 -1.29 26.12
CA LYS A 608 2.52 0.16 26.22
C LYS A 608 2.07 0.77 24.90
N VAL A 609 2.64 0.33 23.78
CA VAL A 609 2.31 0.90 22.46
C VAL A 609 0.94 0.44 21.94
N TYR A 610 0.61 -0.84 22.11
CA TYR A 610 -0.55 -1.43 21.41
C TYR A 610 -1.70 -1.85 22.31
N PHE A 611 -1.54 -1.89 23.63
CA PHE A 611 -2.59 -2.38 24.54
C PHE A 611 -2.95 -1.37 25.62
N ASP A 612 -2.03 -0.49 26.03
CA ASP A 612 -2.32 0.50 27.06
C ASP A 612 -3.46 1.45 26.67
N GLY A 613 -4.33 1.72 27.66
CA GLY A 613 -5.56 2.48 27.49
C GLY A 613 -6.65 1.82 26.62
N MET A 614 -6.48 0.59 26.14
CA MET A 614 -7.52 -0.11 25.37
C MET A 614 -8.48 -0.88 26.30
N PRO A 615 -9.79 -0.88 26.01
CA PRO A 615 -10.79 -1.52 26.84
C PRO A 615 -10.72 -3.06 26.74
N ILE A 616 -11.30 -3.71 27.74
CA ILE A 616 -11.53 -5.16 27.74
C ILE A 616 -12.85 -5.42 27.02
N TYR A 617 -12.82 -6.23 25.98
CA TYR A 617 -13.99 -6.68 25.24
C TYR A 617 -14.02 -8.21 25.18
N LYS A 618 -15.16 -8.81 25.55
CA LYS A 618 -15.33 -10.27 25.63
C LYS A 618 -14.18 -10.97 26.39
N GLY A 619 -13.76 -10.38 27.51
CA GLY A 619 -12.72 -10.92 28.39
C GLY A 619 -11.28 -10.77 27.86
N ARG A 620 -11.04 -10.01 26.80
CA ARG A 620 -9.70 -9.75 26.25
C ARG A 620 -9.46 -8.26 26.06
N GLN A 621 -8.27 -7.79 26.42
CA GLN A 621 -7.86 -6.43 26.11
C GLN A 621 -7.70 -6.26 24.59
N LEU A 622 -8.35 -5.26 24.02
CA LEU A 622 -8.23 -4.96 22.60
C LEU A 622 -6.84 -4.42 22.26
N ARG A 623 -6.42 -4.63 21.02
CA ARG A 623 -5.20 -4.06 20.46
C ARG A 623 -5.53 -2.75 19.74
N ARG A 624 -4.86 -1.67 20.09
CA ARG A 624 -4.91 -0.37 19.42
C ARG A 624 -4.28 -0.50 18.04
N HIS A 625 -4.99 -0.07 17.01
CA HIS A 625 -4.39 0.18 15.69
C HIS A 625 -4.09 1.67 15.46
N GLY A 626 -4.91 2.54 16.07
CA GLY A 626 -4.79 4.00 16.00
C GLY A 626 -5.44 4.63 14.76
N ASP A 627 -6.26 3.86 14.04
CA ASP A 627 -7.14 4.39 12.99
C ASP A 627 -8.50 4.76 13.57
N ILE A 628 -9.08 5.82 13.02
CA ILE A 628 -10.50 6.12 13.14
C ILE A 628 -11.16 5.73 11.84
N ILE A 629 -12.26 4.99 11.93
CA ILE A 629 -13.04 4.61 10.77
C ILE A 629 -14.51 4.97 10.97
N GLN A 630 -15.21 5.13 9.85
CA GLN A 630 -16.66 5.22 9.80
C GLN A 630 -17.21 3.97 9.14
N ARG A 631 -18.18 3.31 9.78
CA ARG A 631 -19.06 2.35 9.13
C ARG A 631 -20.29 3.07 8.59
N THR A 632 -20.56 2.96 7.30
CA THR A 632 -21.70 3.60 6.64
C THR A 632 -22.96 2.73 6.75
N VAL A 633 -24.12 3.31 6.40
CA VAL A 633 -25.26 2.49 5.98
C VAL A 633 -24.83 1.60 4.81
N GLY A 634 -25.26 0.33 4.80
CA GLY A 634 -24.76 -0.68 3.86
C GLY A 634 -23.46 -1.38 4.29
N GLY A 635 -22.86 -0.98 5.41
CA GLY A 635 -21.75 -1.70 6.04
C GLY A 635 -20.41 -1.60 5.31
N TYR A 636 -20.18 -0.50 4.57
CA TYR A 636 -18.85 -0.14 4.07
C TYR A 636 -18.08 0.61 5.15
N TYR A 637 -16.75 0.56 5.07
CA TYR A 637 -15.87 1.32 5.93
C TYR A 637 -15.18 2.44 5.16
N ILE A 638 -14.98 3.57 5.83
CA ILE A 638 -14.20 4.70 5.35
C ILE A 638 -13.17 5.03 6.42
N VAL A 639 -11.89 5.08 6.04
CA VAL A 639 -10.83 5.51 6.96
C VAL A 639 -10.90 7.02 7.10
N GLN A 640 -11.08 7.45 8.35
CA GLN A 640 -11.16 8.85 8.77
C GLN A 640 -9.81 9.39 9.25
N GLY A 641 -8.72 8.68 8.98
CA GLY A 641 -7.38 9.07 9.38
C GLY A 641 -6.98 8.49 10.74
N ARG A 642 -5.93 9.06 11.32
CA ARG A 642 -5.33 8.54 12.55
C ARG A 642 -5.92 9.21 13.78
N ALA A 643 -6.06 8.47 14.86
CA ALA A 643 -6.56 8.98 16.13
C ALA A 643 -5.69 10.11 16.70
N ASP A 644 -4.37 10.03 16.50
CA ASP A 644 -3.39 11.06 16.89
C ASP A 644 -3.35 12.28 15.95
N ASP A 645 -3.93 12.19 14.75
CA ASP A 645 -4.08 13.29 13.79
C ASP A 645 -5.47 13.94 13.81
N THR A 646 -6.36 13.51 14.72
CA THR A 646 -7.64 14.20 14.92
C THR A 646 -7.43 15.62 15.44
N MET A 647 -8.23 16.53 14.90
CA MET A 647 -8.24 17.93 15.32
C MET A 647 -9.48 18.20 16.15
N ASN A 648 -9.35 19.02 17.19
CA ASN A 648 -10.50 19.48 17.97
C ASN A 648 -10.79 20.96 17.65
N LEU A 649 -11.69 21.19 16.70
CA LEU A 649 -12.04 22.53 16.23
C LEU A 649 -13.30 23.02 16.97
N GLY A 650 -13.12 23.89 17.96
CA GLY A 650 -14.24 24.48 18.70
C GLY A 650 -15.06 23.47 19.51
N GLY A 651 -14.43 22.41 20.01
CA GLY A 651 -15.09 21.34 20.77
C GLY A 651 -15.54 20.15 19.93
N ILE A 652 -15.40 20.22 18.60
CA ILE A 652 -15.81 19.18 17.66
C ILE A 652 -14.58 18.48 17.12
N LYS A 653 -14.47 17.16 17.35
CA LYS A 653 -13.41 16.36 16.74
C LYS A 653 -13.69 16.14 15.26
N THR A 654 -12.67 16.33 14.43
CA THR A 654 -12.76 16.14 12.99
C THR A 654 -11.46 15.58 12.43
N SER A 655 -11.60 14.82 11.34
CA SER A 655 -10.47 14.32 10.57
C SER A 655 -9.83 15.41 9.71
N SER A 656 -8.50 15.37 9.59
CA SER A 656 -7.78 16.14 8.57
C SER A 656 -8.18 15.72 7.15
N VAL A 657 -8.38 14.41 6.91
CA VAL A 657 -8.64 13.84 5.58
C VAL A 657 -9.99 14.28 5.03
N GLU A 658 -11.02 14.40 5.87
CA GLU A 658 -12.34 14.90 5.44
C GLU A 658 -12.26 16.36 4.97
N ILE A 659 -11.57 17.19 5.75
CA ILE A 659 -11.34 18.59 5.40
C ILE A 659 -10.57 18.69 4.08
N GLU A 660 -9.49 17.93 3.93
CA GLU A 660 -8.67 17.86 2.72
C GLU A 660 -9.51 17.46 1.49
N ARG A 661 -10.36 16.43 1.61
CA ARG A 661 -11.22 15.96 0.51
C ARG A 661 -12.18 17.06 0.04
N VAL A 662 -12.77 17.81 0.96
CA VAL A 662 -13.69 18.92 0.62
C VAL A 662 -12.93 20.10 0.02
N CYS A 663 -11.75 20.42 0.53
CA CYS A 663 -10.93 21.51 0.02
C CYS A 663 -10.37 21.21 -1.38
N ASN A 664 -9.92 19.97 -1.62
CA ASN A 664 -9.44 19.53 -2.94
C ASN A 664 -10.49 19.71 -4.05
N ARG A 665 -11.78 19.71 -3.70
CA ARG A 665 -12.90 19.88 -4.65
C ARG A 665 -13.39 21.33 -4.75
N ALA A 666 -12.90 22.22 -3.89
CA ALA A 666 -13.35 23.60 -3.82
C ALA A 666 -12.76 24.48 -4.94
N ASP A 667 -11.64 24.06 -5.55
CA ASP A 667 -10.99 24.78 -6.64
C ASP A 667 -10.30 23.81 -7.62
N GLU A 668 -10.45 24.06 -8.92
CA GLU A 668 -9.85 23.25 -9.98
C GLU A 668 -8.35 23.46 -10.14
N GLY A 669 -7.82 24.60 -9.69
CA GLY A 669 -6.39 24.90 -9.71
C GLY A 669 -5.57 24.16 -8.66
N LEU A 670 -6.22 23.44 -7.74
CA LEU A 670 -5.54 22.70 -6.68
C LEU A 670 -5.02 21.36 -7.17
N LEU A 671 -3.73 21.12 -6.92
CA LEU A 671 -3.17 19.79 -6.99
C LEU A 671 -3.61 19.01 -5.75
N GLU A 672 -3.37 19.52 -4.55
CA GLU A 672 -3.73 18.84 -3.30
C GLU A 672 -3.75 19.78 -2.09
N THR A 673 -4.38 19.33 -1.00
CA THR A 673 -4.52 20.07 0.27
C THR A 673 -4.13 19.21 1.46
N ALA A 674 -3.65 19.86 2.52
CA ALA A 674 -3.28 19.23 3.79
C ALA A 674 -3.86 20.05 4.95
N ALA A 675 -4.67 19.43 5.81
CA ALA A 675 -5.29 20.09 6.94
C ALA A 675 -4.54 19.77 8.23
N VAL A 676 -4.27 20.80 9.03
CA VAL A 676 -3.66 20.65 10.35
C VAL A 676 -4.32 21.61 11.34
N SER A 677 -4.32 21.24 12.62
CA SER A 677 -4.72 22.12 13.70
C SER A 677 -3.50 22.67 14.43
N ILE A 678 -3.65 23.88 14.93
CA ILE A 678 -2.68 24.51 15.81
C ILE A 678 -3.37 25.06 17.06
N LYS A 679 -2.69 24.96 18.19
CA LYS A 679 -3.11 25.63 19.43
C LYS A 679 -2.52 27.04 19.45
N PRO A 680 -3.33 28.10 19.65
CA PRO A 680 -2.82 29.46 19.79
C PRO A 680 -1.86 29.58 20.99
N ALA A 681 -0.83 30.42 20.87
CA ALA A 681 0.19 30.58 21.92
C ALA A 681 -0.36 31.12 23.25
N GLY A 682 -1.46 31.88 23.21
CA GLY A 682 -2.16 32.40 24.39
C GLY A 682 -3.21 31.46 25.00
N GLY A 683 -3.29 30.21 24.52
CA GLY A 683 -4.40 29.31 24.84
C GLY A 683 -5.67 29.59 24.01
N GLY A 684 -6.66 28.70 24.12
CA GLY A 684 -7.90 28.76 23.33
C GLY A 684 -8.14 27.53 22.45
N PRO A 685 -9.27 27.48 21.73
CA PRO A 685 -9.63 26.35 20.86
C PRO A 685 -8.63 26.18 19.72
N GLU A 686 -8.45 24.95 19.22
CA GLU A 686 -7.56 24.73 18.10
C GLU A 686 -8.07 25.46 16.85
N GLN A 687 -7.14 26.00 16.08
CA GLN A 687 -7.40 26.74 14.86
C GLN A 687 -7.02 25.90 13.64
N LEU A 688 -7.93 25.85 12.67
CA LEU A 688 -7.73 25.11 11.43
C LEU A 688 -6.81 25.87 10.46
N ALA A 689 -5.76 25.20 10.00
CA ALA A 689 -4.90 25.66 8.92
C ALA A 689 -4.93 24.68 7.75
N ILE A 690 -5.03 25.21 6.53
CA ILE A 690 -5.05 24.44 5.29
C ILE A 690 -3.84 24.83 4.46
N PHE A 691 -2.99 23.85 4.15
CA PHE A 691 -1.94 24.00 3.18
C PHE A 691 -2.44 23.54 1.81
N ALA A 692 -2.02 24.20 0.75
CA ALA A 692 -2.45 23.92 -0.62
C ALA A 692 -1.24 23.86 -1.57
N VAL A 693 -1.23 22.88 -2.46
CA VAL A 693 -0.33 22.80 -3.61
C VAL A 693 -1.17 23.04 -4.86
N LEU A 694 -0.69 23.90 -5.76
CA LEU A 694 -1.38 24.24 -7.01
C LEU A 694 -0.92 23.34 -8.17
N LYS A 695 -1.79 23.11 -9.15
CA LYS A 695 -1.46 22.40 -10.39
C LYS A 695 -0.49 23.18 -11.26
N ASP A 696 -0.71 24.49 -11.34
CA ASP A 696 0.16 25.43 -12.04
C ASP A 696 0.90 26.27 -11.00
N ARG A 697 2.23 26.37 -11.12
CA ARG A 697 3.12 27.05 -10.17
C ARG A 697 3.16 28.56 -10.39
N SER A 698 2.12 29.15 -10.98
CA SER A 698 2.07 30.59 -11.19
C SER A 698 1.90 31.34 -9.86
N ASP A 699 2.70 32.40 -9.66
CA ASP A 699 2.74 33.19 -8.42
C ASP A 699 1.49 34.08 -8.20
N LEU A 700 0.44 33.95 -9.03
CA LEU A 700 -0.71 34.86 -9.08
C LEU A 700 -1.95 34.37 -8.31
N TYR A 701 -1.83 33.33 -7.49
CA TYR A 701 -2.98 32.76 -6.80
C TYR A 701 -3.35 33.54 -5.52
N ASP A 702 -4.55 34.14 -5.49
CA ASP A 702 -5.03 34.88 -4.32
C ASP A 702 -5.41 33.92 -3.17
N VAL A 703 -4.57 33.94 -2.13
CA VAL A 703 -4.74 33.14 -0.90
C VAL A 703 -6.04 33.49 -0.16
N ASN A 704 -6.50 34.73 -0.18
CA ASN A 704 -7.74 35.15 0.50
C ASN A 704 -8.97 34.63 -0.24
N LEU A 705 -8.94 34.64 -1.57
CA LEU A 705 -9.98 34.01 -2.39
C LEU A 705 -10.02 32.50 -2.13
N LEU A 706 -8.86 31.85 -2.08
CA LEU A 706 -8.77 30.42 -1.81
C LEU A 706 -9.28 30.06 -0.40
N LYS A 707 -8.92 30.85 0.61
CA LYS A 707 -9.45 30.74 1.97
C LYS A 707 -10.97 30.88 2.00
N SER A 708 -11.53 31.81 1.23
CA SER A 708 -12.98 32.00 1.13
C SER A 708 -13.67 30.81 0.46
N LYS A 709 -13.05 30.22 -0.58
CA LYS A 709 -13.52 28.99 -1.23
C LYS A 709 -13.51 27.80 -0.28
N PHE A 710 -12.42 27.59 0.46
CA PHE A 710 -12.31 26.54 1.47
C PHE A 710 -13.32 26.72 2.60
N GLN A 711 -13.44 27.93 3.14
CA GLN A 711 -14.41 28.25 4.18
C GLN A 711 -15.83 27.89 3.74
N ARG A 712 -16.24 28.32 2.53
CA ARG A 712 -17.56 28.03 1.98
C ARG A 712 -17.77 26.54 1.74
N ALA A 713 -16.77 25.84 1.20
CA ALA A 713 -16.85 24.42 0.92
C ALA A 713 -16.97 23.59 2.21
N ILE A 714 -16.18 23.91 3.24
CA ILE A 714 -16.23 23.22 4.54
C ILE A 714 -17.56 23.48 5.24
N GLN A 715 -18.04 24.73 5.27
CA GLN A 715 -19.31 25.03 5.94
C GLN A 715 -20.50 24.36 5.25
N LYS A 716 -20.49 24.30 3.91
CA LYS A 716 -21.56 23.69 3.12
C LYS A 716 -21.56 22.17 3.21
N ASN A 717 -20.39 21.54 3.18
CA ASN A 717 -20.27 20.10 2.95
C ASN A 717 -19.73 19.30 4.14
N LEU A 718 -19.25 19.95 5.21
CA LEU A 718 -18.78 19.29 6.44
C LEU A 718 -19.52 19.81 7.67
N ASN A 719 -19.22 21.03 8.11
CA ASN A 719 -19.80 21.59 9.32
C ASN A 719 -19.80 23.13 9.27
N PRO A 720 -20.98 23.78 9.44
CA PRO A 720 -21.10 25.23 9.37
C PRO A 720 -20.30 25.98 10.45
N LEU A 721 -19.94 25.32 11.55
CA LEU A 721 -19.20 25.90 12.67
C LEU A 721 -17.68 25.93 12.46
N PHE A 722 -17.15 25.18 11.49
CA PHE A 722 -15.70 25.15 11.25
C PHE A 722 -15.22 26.46 10.63
N LYS A 723 -14.13 27.00 11.19
CA LYS A 723 -13.50 28.23 10.73
C LYS A 723 -12.09 27.97 10.24
N VAL A 724 -11.86 28.20 8.94
CA VAL A 724 -10.53 28.21 8.34
C VAL A 724 -9.79 29.44 8.86
N SER A 725 -8.80 29.22 9.70
CA SER A 725 -8.02 30.31 10.31
C SER A 725 -6.88 30.72 9.38
N TYR A 726 -6.19 29.75 8.78
CA TYR A 726 -5.05 29.99 7.90
C TYR A 726 -5.14 29.20 6.60
N VAL A 727 -4.69 29.81 5.51
CA VAL A 727 -4.40 29.12 4.26
C VAL A 727 -2.99 29.47 3.83
N LYS A 728 -2.23 28.45 3.42
CA LYS A 728 -0.87 28.63 2.92
C LYS A 728 -0.66 27.84 1.65
N ILE A 729 -0.13 28.50 0.63
CA ILE A 729 0.30 27.83 -0.60
C ILE A 729 1.74 27.40 -0.42
N VAL A 730 2.02 26.14 -0.72
CA VAL A 730 3.37 25.56 -0.67
C VAL A 730 3.69 24.90 -2.01
N PRO A 731 4.96 24.87 -2.43
CA PRO A 731 5.34 24.30 -3.73
C PRO A 731 5.09 22.79 -3.79
N GLU A 732 5.22 22.11 -2.66
CA GLU A 732 4.93 20.69 -2.47
C GLU A 732 4.73 20.39 -0.98
N PHE A 733 4.14 19.24 -0.66
CA PHE A 733 4.03 18.80 0.73
C PHE A 733 5.24 18.00 1.20
N PRO A 734 5.67 18.18 2.47
CA PRO A 734 6.66 17.31 3.06
C PRO A 734 6.06 15.91 3.19
N ARG A 735 6.71 14.93 2.57
CA ARG A 735 6.28 13.54 2.56
C ARG A 735 7.38 12.65 3.11
N THR A 736 6.96 11.56 3.72
CA THR A 736 7.85 10.41 3.93
C THR A 736 8.26 9.87 2.57
N ALA A 737 9.32 9.07 2.58
CA ALA A 737 9.74 8.28 1.44
C ALA A 737 8.64 7.31 0.91
N SER A 738 7.59 6.99 1.69
CA SER A 738 6.42 6.21 1.24
C SER A 738 5.29 7.08 0.69
N ASN A 739 5.61 8.33 0.34
CA ASN A 739 4.67 9.36 -0.08
C ASN A 739 3.60 9.76 0.96
N LYS A 740 3.69 9.29 2.21
CA LYS A 740 2.75 9.72 3.27
C LYS A 740 3.04 11.14 3.70
N LEU A 741 2.00 11.97 3.80
CA LEU A 741 2.06 13.36 4.24
C LEU A 741 2.58 13.50 5.68
N LEU A 742 3.61 14.33 5.88
CA LEU A 742 4.18 14.62 7.20
C LEU A 742 3.51 15.85 7.84
N ARG A 743 2.29 15.67 8.36
CA ARG A 743 1.49 16.75 8.99
C ARG A 743 2.19 17.42 10.17
N ARG A 744 3.02 16.68 10.92
CA ARG A 744 3.85 17.26 11.98
C ARG A 744 4.78 18.36 11.45
N VAL A 745 5.45 18.14 10.32
CA VAL A 745 6.35 19.14 9.72
C VAL A 745 5.57 20.39 9.33
N LEU A 746 4.38 20.23 8.75
CA LEU A 746 3.50 21.37 8.44
C LEU A 746 3.06 22.13 9.69
N ARG A 747 2.70 21.43 10.77
CA ARG A 747 2.36 22.03 12.07
C ARG A 747 3.55 22.81 12.65
N ASP A 748 4.75 22.23 12.60
CA ASP A 748 5.96 22.83 13.16
C ASP A 748 6.40 24.07 12.35
N GLN A 749 6.33 24.01 11.01
CA GLN A 749 6.54 25.16 10.13
C GLN A 749 5.58 26.31 10.44
N LEU A 750 4.29 26.00 10.60
CA LEU A 750 3.29 27.03 10.92
C LEU A 750 3.50 27.62 12.31
N LYS A 751 3.85 26.80 13.30
CA LYS A 751 4.17 27.26 14.67
C LYS A 751 5.38 28.21 14.66
N GLN A 752 6.44 27.88 13.92
CA GLN A 752 7.62 28.73 13.80
C GLN A 752 7.26 30.09 13.20
N GLU A 753 6.50 30.13 12.10
CA GLU A 753 6.08 31.38 11.46
C GLU A 753 5.15 32.25 12.31
N LEU A 754 4.23 31.63 13.05
CA LEU A 754 3.34 32.38 13.95
C LEU A 754 4.09 32.89 15.18
N SER A 755 5.10 32.15 15.65
CA SER A 755 5.97 32.59 16.75
C SER A 755 6.88 33.75 16.35
N SER A 756 7.34 33.80 15.10
CA SER A 756 8.15 34.92 14.59
C SER A 756 7.29 36.17 14.34
N ARG A 757 6.05 36.01 13.87
CA ARG A 757 5.07 37.11 13.74
C ARG A 757 4.55 37.67 15.06
N SER A 758 4.64 36.92 16.16
CA SER A 758 4.24 37.39 17.49
C SER A 758 5.37 38.11 18.26
N LYS A 759 6.60 38.06 17.72
CA LYS A 759 7.80 38.76 18.25
C LYS A 759 8.15 40.04 17.49
N LEU A 760 7.44 40.29 16.38
CA LEU A 760 7.37 41.55 15.65
C LEU A 760 6.10 42.27 16.10
#